data_AF-A0A8H8A532-F1
#
_entry.id   AF-A0A8H8A532-F1
#
_cell.length_a   1.000
_cell.length_b   1.000
_cell.length_c   1.000
_cell.angle_alpha   90.00
_cell.angle_beta   90.00
_cell.angle_gamma   90.00
#
_symmetry.space_group_name_H-M   'P 1'
#
loop_
_entity.id
_entity.type
_entity.pdbx_description
1 polymer ?
#
loop_
_entity_poly.entity_id
_entity_poly.type
_entity_poly.pdbx_seq_one_letter_code
_entity_poly.pdbx_strand_id
1 'polypeptide(L)'
;MDYCYWLISIPEKFNEKIITFEDFTTHLSCPTHDYAQVFKFVIPHLKAGNLDSLICQSEDVAKLDDHIKESILKIPEILKAILENDVYKCIQQLTIDNKSIEHYLQTFQWDIMKYRTDLSINVLIQMIENELFSIEELKVKYQSYNQAKNNLSVLERKYIGDLSQCSLTNIVKKEHVVQESEYLETALISVPIFNKNLWLKSYETLTPMVVCRSAFEISKDNKYILYSVVVFKKYIQEFKQKCREIKCIPRDFEYKDDLFIEEENILENARKKENKLWSEVLRLAHTSFSDTFQAWIHLKAIRVFIESILRYGNPPNFVSIIIKGHQRSLLSNTFIPSDIFYQDSKKIKTGHDLLIKAGFLRQSSSGIYTILPLALRVQEKIEKIIDKFLYKINASKISLPNLLTSNLWKKTKRWDLLGKELFKLKNRKGVDYCLSPTHEEEITNLIAKEILSWRHLPLKLYQTGKKFRDEIRPRRGLLRGCEFIMNDLYTFDKSKQDAIQTYELVCNTYKEIFSEFGLPVIMAEANSGNIGGYLSHEFHTLFPLGEDTLIICQSCGYVSNEEFALAKQKHQISFKLENCSCFYIKNASNIIIGVAYIPIDCEINVLFINRIMKNITSETITITFKDNTEYETNDYHKSEIIHILDTNFNLDSFIYPNYLKKFQNKLITACIIKAKENHLCYKCSQPLKSKKSIELAHTFYLGTKYSSVLSATYASEGNKGVLPIEMGCYGIGVSRILSSLAEVNKDDKGLVWPITIAPWKAVIISSSDLNHLLYEVYDMIVYYFEEDSIIIDDRKNRGFVWKMKDSDLIGFPYIIIIGKHWEKTGELEVQIRKTGEKVFIKLENIKNIVQ
;
A
#
# COMPACT_ATOMS: atom_id res chain seq x y z
N MET A 1 15.75 -6.82 15.28
CA MET A 1 15.65 -7.66 14.08
C MET A 1 16.14 -9.03 14.51
N ASP A 2 15.24 -10.00 14.61
CA ASP A 2 15.62 -11.36 15.01
C ASP A 2 16.05 -12.11 13.76
N TYR A 3 17.27 -11.83 13.28
CA TYR A 3 17.90 -12.70 12.29
C TYR A 3 18.42 -13.93 13.01
N CYS A 4 17.93 -15.10 12.63
CA CYS A 4 18.42 -16.37 13.16
C CYS A 4 19.59 -16.82 12.27
N TYR A 5 20.82 -16.66 12.78
CA TYR A 5 22.01 -17.23 12.17
C TYR A 5 22.37 -18.53 12.88
N TRP A 6 22.66 -19.57 12.11
CA TRP A 6 23.11 -20.87 12.60
C TRP A 6 24.55 -21.07 12.15
N LEU A 7 25.46 -21.33 13.08
CA LEU A 7 26.82 -21.74 12.77
C LEU A 7 26.92 -23.25 12.95
N ILE A 8 27.22 -23.97 11.89
CA ILE A 8 27.15 -25.44 11.84
C ILE A 8 28.50 -26.00 11.38
N SER A 9 28.90 -27.14 11.95
CA SER A 9 29.98 -27.97 11.45
C SER A 9 29.45 -29.28 10.86
N ILE A 10 30.02 -29.69 9.73
CA ILE A 10 29.66 -30.91 8.98
C ILE A 10 30.93 -31.73 8.80
N PRO A 11 30.95 -33.04 9.11
CA PRO A 11 32.15 -33.85 8.94
C PRO A 11 32.56 -33.91 7.46
N GLU A 12 33.84 -33.69 7.16
CA GLU A 12 34.36 -33.74 5.77
C GLU A 12 34.24 -35.13 5.15
N LYS A 13 34.20 -36.20 5.97
CA LYS A 13 33.99 -37.58 5.52
C LYS A 13 32.75 -38.16 6.18
N PHE A 14 31.77 -38.54 5.35
CA PHE A 14 30.57 -39.26 5.78
C PHE A 14 30.31 -40.41 4.80
N ASN A 15 30.31 -41.66 5.29
CA ASN A 15 30.15 -42.88 4.47
C ASN A 15 31.05 -42.89 3.20
N GLU A 16 32.36 -42.70 3.37
CA GLU A 16 33.38 -42.70 2.30
C GLU A 16 33.30 -41.56 1.26
N LYS A 17 32.29 -40.67 1.34
CA LYS A 17 32.22 -39.45 0.51
C LYS A 17 32.88 -38.27 1.19
N ILE A 18 33.65 -37.50 0.43
CA ILE A 18 34.17 -36.20 0.84
C ILE A 18 33.06 -35.17 0.60
N ILE A 19 32.64 -34.45 1.63
CA ILE A 19 31.63 -33.39 1.54
C ILE A 19 32.34 -32.04 1.42
N THR A 20 32.11 -31.33 0.32
CA THR A 20 32.62 -29.97 0.11
C THR A 20 31.55 -28.91 0.41
N PHE A 21 31.97 -27.65 0.55
CA PHE A 21 31.04 -26.52 0.63
C PHE A 21 30.13 -26.41 -0.62
N GLU A 22 30.68 -26.73 -1.79
CA GLU A 22 29.95 -26.71 -3.06
C GLU A 22 28.87 -27.80 -3.11
N ASP A 23 29.16 -29.00 -2.60
CA ASP A 23 28.17 -30.08 -2.49
C ASP A 23 26.98 -29.65 -1.60
N PHE A 24 27.27 -28.98 -0.49
CA PHE A 24 26.22 -28.51 0.42
C PHE A 24 25.38 -27.38 -0.18
N THR A 25 26.03 -26.42 -0.82
CA THR A 25 25.34 -25.31 -1.50
C THR A 25 24.45 -25.85 -2.61
N THR A 26 24.92 -26.86 -3.35
CA THR A 26 24.16 -27.57 -4.40
C THR A 26 22.97 -28.34 -3.84
N HIS A 27 23.11 -28.95 -2.65
CA HIS A 27 22.03 -29.68 -1.98
C HIS A 27 20.97 -28.77 -1.35
N LEU A 28 21.35 -27.58 -0.88
CA LEU A 28 20.40 -26.58 -0.39
C LEU A 28 19.75 -25.77 -1.51
N SER A 29 20.44 -25.60 -2.64
CA SER A 29 19.88 -24.96 -3.82
C SER A 29 18.85 -25.89 -4.45
N CYS A 30 17.57 -25.60 -4.21
CA CYS A 30 16.49 -26.19 -4.97
C CYS A 30 16.28 -25.34 -6.23
N PRO A 31 16.03 -25.93 -7.41
CA PRO A 31 15.76 -25.18 -8.65
C PRO A 31 14.54 -24.25 -8.58
N THR A 32 13.79 -24.26 -7.47
CA THR A 32 12.59 -23.43 -7.27
C THR A 32 12.71 -22.38 -6.17
N HIS A 33 13.56 -22.55 -5.14
CA HIS A 33 13.63 -21.65 -3.97
C HIS A 33 15.00 -21.72 -3.27
N ASP A 34 15.56 -20.56 -2.90
CA ASP A 34 16.68 -20.44 -1.96
C ASP A 34 16.13 -20.35 -0.52
N TYR A 35 16.15 -21.47 0.20
CA TYR A 35 15.53 -21.59 1.54
C TYR A 35 16.32 -20.92 2.68
N ALA A 36 17.59 -20.62 2.45
CA ALA A 36 18.45 -19.89 3.38
C ALA A 36 19.66 -19.37 2.62
N GLN A 37 20.26 -18.28 3.09
CA GLN A 37 21.56 -17.86 2.59
C GLN A 37 22.65 -18.59 3.36
N VAL A 38 23.55 -19.25 2.63
CA VAL A 38 24.66 -19.99 3.22
C VAL A 38 25.96 -19.29 2.92
N PHE A 39 26.76 -19.10 3.96
CA PHE A 39 28.07 -18.48 3.88
C PHE A 39 29.12 -19.47 4.37
N LYS A 40 30.26 -19.52 3.68
CA LYS A 40 31.42 -20.27 4.15
C LYS A 40 31.97 -19.58 5.39
N PHE A 41 32.23 -20.35 6.45
CA PHE A 41 32.83 -19.84 7.68
C PHE A 41 34.09 -20.63 7.97
N VAL A 42 35.26 -20.02 7.86
CA VAL A 42 36.53 -20.75 7.95
C VAL A 42 37.04 -20.73 9.40
N ILE A 43 37.10 -21.91 10.02
CA ILE A 43 37.70 -22.12 11.33
C ILE A 43 39.10 -22.73 11.13
N PRO A 44 40.18 -22.11 11.63
CA PRO A 44 41.51 -22.68 11.51
C PRO A 44 41.67 -23.90 12.42
N HIS A 45 42.68 -24.71 12.14
CA HIS A 45 43.04 -25.80 13.04
C HIS A 45 43.65 -25.23 14.34
N LEU A 46 42.97 -25.42 15.47
CA LEU A 46 43.44 -24.97 16.78
C LEU A 46 44.15 -26.11 17.52
N LYS A 47 45.01 -25.77 18.50
CA LYS A 47 45.72 -26.76 19.31
C LYS A 47 44.81 -27.35 20.39
N ALA A 48 44.20 -28.48 20.09
CA ALA A 48 43.35 -29.23 21.01
C ALA A 48 44.14 -29.96 22.11
N GLY A 49 43.57 -30.00 23.32
CA GLY A 49 44.07 -30.79 24.45
C GLY A 49 43.63 -32.25 24.41
N ASN A 50 43.76 -32.94 25.55
CA ASN A 50 43.16 -34.28 25.72
C ASN A 50 41.63 -34.19 25.88
N LEU A 51 40.95 -35.34 25.80
CA LEU A 51 39.48 -35.41 25.85
C LEU A 51 38.90 -34.75 27.12
N ASP A 52 39.49 -35.05 28.28
CA ASP A 52 39.03 -34.49 29.56
C ASP A 52 39.15 -32.95 29.59
N SER A 53 40.24 -32.39 29.05
CA SER A 53 40.40 -30.95 28.93
C SER A 53 39.41 -30.33 27.95
N LEU A 54 39.05 -31.01 26.87
CA LEU A 54 38.08 -30.51 25.89
C LEU A 54 36.66 -30.48 26.46
N ILE A 55 36.28 -31.45 27.30
CA ILE A 55 34.98 -31.48 27.98
C ILE A 55 34.86 -30.27 28.91
N CYS A 56 35.86 -30.03 29.77
CA CYS A 56 35.88 -28.84 30.64
C CYS A 56 35.84 -27.54 29.82
N GLN A 57 36.66 -27.44 28.77
CA GLN A 57 36.68 -26.28 27.86
C GLN A 57 35.33 -26.03 27.20
N SER A 58 34.59 -27.08 26.83
CA SER A 58 33.25 -26.93 26.25
C SER A 58 32.27 -26.27 27.22
N GLU A 59 32.33 -26.60 28.51
CA GLU A 59 31.50 -25.96 29.54
C GLU A 59 31.91 -24.51 29.79
N ASP A 60 33.23 -24.24 29.86
CA ASP A 60 33.75 -22.89 30.08
C ASP A 60 33.40 -21.95 28.93
N VAL A 61 33.53 -22.44 27.69
CA VAL A 61 33.11 -21.71 26.49
C VAL A 61 31.61 -21.43 26.49
N ALA A 62 30.77 -22.37 26.93
CA ALA A 62 29.33 -22.16 27.03
C ALA A 62 28.96 -21.07 28.05
N LYS A 63 29.59 -21.08 29.23
CA LYS A 63 29.39 -20.05 30.26
C LYS A 63 29.85 -18.67 29.78
N LEU A 64 31.02 -18.61 29.15
CA LEU A 64 31.55 -17.36 28.61
C LEU A 64 30.68 -16.84 27.47
N ASP A 65 30.19 -17.71 26.59
CA ASP A 65 29.28 -17.36 25.49
C ASP A 65 28.00 -16.68 25.98
N ASP A 66 27.36 -17.23 27.03
CA ASP A 66 26.19 -16.60 27.66
C ASP A 66 26.55 -15.25 28.29
N HIS A 67 27.70 -15.14 28.95
CA HIS A 67 28.17 -13.90 29.56
C HIS A 67 28.47 -12.78 28.53
N ILE A 68 29.13 -13.13 27.42
CA ILE A 68 29.38 -12.21 26.31
C ILE A 68 28.05 -11.76 25.70
N LYS A 69 27.13 -12.69 25.44
CA LYS A 69 25.82 -12.40 24.86
C LYS A 69 25.03 -11.41 25.72
N GLU A 70 24.94 -11.64 27.02
CA GLU A 70 24.29 -10.70 27.95
C GLU A 70 24.95 -9.32 27.94
N SER A 71 26.27 -9.25 27.78
CA SER A 71 27.02 -8.01 27.78
C SER A 71 26.86 -7.22 26.48
N ILE A 72 26.89 -7.89 25.31
CA ILE A 72 26.64 -7.27 24.00
C ILE A 72 25.23 -6.68 23.95
N LEU A 73 24.22 -7.39 24.46
CA LEU A 73 22.82 -6.93 24.40
C LEU A 73 22.56 -5.64 25.19
N LYS A 74 23.41 -5.29 26.17
CA LYS A 74 23.31 -4.03 26.92
C LYS A 74 23.74 -2.81 26.10
N ILE A 75 24.61 -2.97 25.10
CA ILE A 75 25.14 -1.83 24.31
C ILE A 75 24.03 -1.16 23.47
N PRO A 76 23.17 -1.90 22.73
CA PRO A 76 22.02 -1.32 22.06
C PRO A 76 21.04 -0.58 23.00
N GLU A 77 20.88 -1.04 24.24
CA GLU A 77 20.02 -0.35 25.22
C GLU A 77 20.61 1.00 25.63
N ILE A 78 21.92 1.05 25.88
CA ILE A 78 22.65 2.30 26.15
C ILE A 78 22.52 3.25 24.95
N LEU A 79 22.74 2.76 23.72
CA LEU A 79 22.61 3.56 22.50
C LEU A 79 21.19 4.13 22.33
N LYS A 80 20.15 3.32 22.57
CA LYS A 80 18.75 3.79 22.52
C LYS A 80 18.47 4.90 23.54
N ALA A 81 19.01 4.78 24.75
CA ALA A 81 18.84 5.79 25.79
C ALA A 81 19.53 7.12 25.46
N ILE A 82 20.67 7.07 24.77
CA ILE A 82 21.48 8.24 24.39
C ILE A 82 20.99 8.90 23.10
N LEU A 83 20.45 8.11 22.17
CA LEU A 83 19.97 8.55 20.86
C LEU A 83 18.43 8.72 20.81
N GLU A 84 17.80 8.91 21.97
CA GLU A 84 16.37 9.23 22.10
C GLU A 84 15.42 8.23 21.40
N ASN A 85 15.79 6.93 21.41
CA ASN A 85 15.09 5.85 20.72
C ASN A 85 15.02 5.94 19.19
N ASP A 86 15.90 6.72 18.55
CA ASP A 86 16.06 6.72 17.08
C ASP A 86 16.74 5.42 16.62
N VAL A 87 15.93 4.47 16.17
CA VAL A 87 16.37 3.14 15.74
C VAL A 87 17.38 3.20 14.59
N TYR A 88 17.24 4.15 13.66
CA TYR A 88 18.10 4.23 12.49
C TYR A 88 19.51 4.67 12.89
N LYS A 89 19.62 5.69 13.74
CA LYS A 89 20.91 6.13 14.28
C LYS A 89 21.57 5.05 15.12
N CYS A 90 20.81 4.30 15.91
CA CYS A 90 21.36 3.17 16.68
C CYS A 90 21.98 2.12 15.74
N ILE A 91 21.28 1.73 14.67
CA ILE A 91 21.78 0.72 13.72
C ILE A 91 23.08 1.17 13.04
N GLN A 92 23.23 2.46 12.72
CA GLN A 92 24.46 3.01 12.15
C GLN A 92 25.68 2.89 13.09
N GLN A 93 25.47 2.81 14.40
CA GLN A 93 26.56 2.63 15.37
C GLN A 93 26.90 1.16 15.62
N LEU A 94 26.04 0.22 15.21
CA LEU A 94 26.23 -1.22 15.43
C LEU A 94 26.96 -1.86 14.24
N THR A 95 28.19 -1.40 13.99
CA THR A 95 29.06 -1.88 12.91
C THR A 95 30.36 -2.48 13.47
N ILE A 96 30.93 -3.45 12.76
CA ILE A 96 32.20 -4.09 13.09
C ILE A 96 33.22 -3.69 12.01
N ASP A 97 34.30 -3.01 12.36
CA ASP A 97 35.28 -2.45 11.40
C ASP A 97 34.63 -1.66 10.24
N ASN A 98 33.61 -0.86 10.55
CA ASN A 98 32.77 -0.13 9.58
C ASN A 98 31.97 -1.02 8.60
N LYS A 99 31.90 -2.33 8.86
CA LYS A 99 31.05 -3.28 8.14
C LYS A 99 29.75 -3.51 8.92
N SER A 100 28.66 -3.79 8.20
CA SER A 100 27.45 -4.31 8.83
C SER A 100 27.72 -5.68 9.44
N ILE A 101 26.93 -6.08 10.45
CA ILE A 101 27.01 -7.40 11.08
C ILE A 101 26.96 -8.51 10.02
N GLU A 102 26.05 -8.39 9.05
CA GLU A 102 25.91 -9.37 7.97
C GLU A 102 27.16 -9.45 7.09
N HIS A 103 27.70 -8.31 6.66
CA HIS A 103 28.89 -8.31 5.81
C HIS A 103 30.14 -8.81 6.57
N TYR A 104 30.23 -8.53 7.87
CA TYR A 104 31.28 -9.09 8.72
C TYR A 104 31.19 -10.62 8.81
N LEU A 105 30.00 -11.18 9.07
CA LEU A 105 29.80 -12.64 9.12
C LEU A 105 30.10 -13.32 7.78
N GLN A 106 29.74 -12.69 6.66
CA GLN A 106 30.03 -13.19 5.31
C GLN A 106 31.52 -13.20 4.96
N THR A 107 32.28 -12.24 5.50
CA THR A 107 33.70 -12.05 5.21
C THR A 107 34.58 -12.40 6.39
N PHE A 108 34.06 -13.18 7.34
CA PHE A 108 34.78 -13.53 8.56
C PHE A 108 36.08 -14.25 8.22
N GLN A 109 37.16 -13.75 8.79
CA GLN A 109 38.47 -14.39 8.79
C GLN A 109 38.97 -14.41 10.23
N TRP A 110 39.57 -15.54 10.60
CA TRP A 110 40.20 -15.66 11.90
C TRP A 110 41.33 -14.65 12.06
N ASP A 111 41.29 -13.86 13.12
CA ASP A 111 42.34 -12.89 13.44
C ASP A 111 43.56 -13.61 14.04
N ILE A 112 44.48 -14.05 13.17
CA ILE A 112 45.70 -14.76 13.57
C ILE A 112 46.64 -13.85 14.38
N MET A 113 46.60 -12.53 14.15
CA MET A 113 47.47 -11.57 14.86
C MET A 113 47.05 -11.45 16.32
N LYS A 114 45.75 -11.49 16.58
CA LYS A 114 45.17 -11.41 17.93
C LYS A 114 45.08 -12.76 18.60
N TYR A 115 44.56 -13.77 17.91
CA TYR A 115 44.32 -15.12 18.44
C TYR A 115 45.19 -16.13 17.72
N ARG A 116 46.42 -16.33 18.20
CA ARG A 116 47.36 -17.24 17.55
C ARG A 116 46.93 -18.71 17.66
N THR A 117 46.97 -19.44 16.54
CA THR A 117 46.50 -20.83 16.44
C THR A 117 47.39 -21.86 17.17
N ASP A 118 48.64 -21.49 17.49
CA ASP A 118 49.58 -22.35 18.21
C ASP A 118 49.39 -22.36 19.74
N LEU A 119 48.58 -21.43 20.26
CA LEU A 119 48.21 -21.36 21.68
C LEU A 119 47.18 -22.45 22.03
N SER A 120 47.16 -22.87 23.30
CA SER A 120 46.13 -23.79 23.77
C SER A 120 44.77 -23.08 23.83
N ILE A 121 43.70 -23.86 23.68
CA ILE A 121 42.31 -23.36 23.74
C ILE A 121 42.04 -22.58 25.04
N ASN A 122 42.56 -23.04 26.19
CA ASN A 122 42.44 -22.31 27.46
C ASN A 122 43.03 -20.90 27.40
N VAL A 123 44.19 -20.72 26.76
CA VAL A 123 44.82 -19.40 26.62
C VAL A 123 43.98 -18.51 25.70
N LEU A 124 43.44 -19.06 24.61
CA LEU A 124 42.56 -18.31 23.72
C LEU A 124 41.27 -17.85 24.43
N ILE A 125 40.66 -18.72 25.26
CA ILE A 125 39.49 -18.36 26.07
C ILE A 125 39.82 -17.21 27.02
N GLN A 126 40.96 -17.26 27.73
CA GLN A 126 41.40 -16.18 28.61
C GLN A 126 41.66 -14.86 27.86
N MET A 127 42.22 -14.93 26.65
CA MET A 127 42.43 -13.74 25.82
C MET A 127 41.10 -13.09 25.41
N ILE A 128 40.10 -13.89 25.04
CA ILE A 128 38.74 -13.41 24.71
C ILE A 128 38.06 -12.82 25.95
N GLU A 129 38.20 -13.46 27.12
CA GLU A 129 37.63 -12.97 28.37
C GLU A 129 38.17 -11.58 28.74
N ASN A 130 39.47 -11.32 28.53
CA ASN A 130 40.08 -10.01 28.80
C ASN A 130 39.52 -8.87 27.93
N GLU A 131 38.96 -9.16 26.75
CA GLU A 131 38.38 -8.13 25.87
C GLU A 131 37.05 -7.59 26.39
N LEU A 132 36.38 -8.33 27.27
CA LEU A 132 35.15 -7.89 27.93
C LEU A 132 35.35 -6.70 28.87
N PHE A 133 36.59 -6.42 29.26
CA PHE A 133 36.93 -5.26 30.08
C PHE A 133 36.51 -3.93 29.41
N SER A 134 36.53 -3.86 28.08
CA SER A 134 36.11 -2.68 27.32
C SER A 134 34.65 -2.28 27.59
N ILE A 135 33.77 -3.25 27.87
CA ILE A 135 32.35 -3.01 28.19
C ILE A 135 32.19 -2.45 29.60
N GLU A 136 33.07 -2.84 30.53
CA GLU A 136 33.06 -2.32 31.89
C GLU A 136 33.39 -0.82 31.91
N GLU A 137 34.37 -0.39 31.11
CA GLU A 137 34.68 1.03 30.93
C GLU A 137 33.48 1.82 30.39
N LEU A 138 32.78 1.28 29.39
CA LEU A 138 31.56 1.88 28.84
C LEU A 138 30.48 2.06 29.92
N LYS A 139 30.25 1.06 30.77
CA LYS A 139 29.26 1.14 31.85
C LYS A 139 29.58 2.27 32.84
N VAL A 140 30.84 2.40 33.24
CA VAL A 140 31.29 3.47 34.17
C VAL A 140 31.08 4.85 33.55
N LYS A 141 31.43 5.02 32.27
CA LYS A 141 31.24 6.28 31.54
C LYS A 141 29.77 6.61 31.34
N TYR A 142 28.94 5.63 31.05
CA TYR A 142 27.49 5.82 30.94
C TYR A 142 26.84 6.24 32.25
N GLN A 143 27.27 5.71 33.40
CA GLN A 143 26.83 6.19 34.71
C GLN A 143 27.22 7.65 34.96
N SER A 144 28.46 8.03 34.59
CA SER A 144 28.94 9.41 34.69
C SER A 144 28.12 10.37 33.81
N TYR A 145 27.76 9.92 32.60
CA TYR A 145 26.88 10.64 31.69
C TYR A 145 25.49 10.87 32.32
N ASN A 146 24.87 9.83 32.86
CA ASN A 146 23.56 9.94 33.52
C ASN A 146 23.57 10.91 34.71
N GLN A 147 24.66 10.92 35.50
CA GLN A 147 24.84 11.90 36.57
C GLN A 147 24.93 13.34 36.03
N ALA A 148 25.70 13.57 34.97
CA ALA A 148 25.84 14.89 34.34
C ALA A 148 24.52 15.37 33.71
N LYS A 149 23.79 14.48 33.04
CA LYS A 149 22.46 14.74 32.45
C LYS A 149 21.43 15.12 33.51
N ASN A 150 21.40 14.38 34.63
CA ASN A 150 20.51 14.68 35.74
C ASN A 150 20.85 16.05 36.37
N ASN A 151 22.13 16.36 36.56
CA ASN A 151 22.57 17.66 37.06
C ASN A 151 22.15 18.80 36.11
N LEU A 152 22.36 18.63 34.81
CA LEU A 152 21.93 19.61 33.81
C LEU A 152 20.41 19.82 33.83
N SER A 153 19.62 18.74 33.89
CA SER A 153 18.15 18.84 33.97
C SER A 153 17.69 19.60 35.21
N VAL A 154 18.35 19.41 36.35
CA VAL A 154 18.06 20.16 37.58
C VAL A 154 18.35 21.65 37.42
N LEU A 155 19.46 22.01 36.77
CA LEU A 155 19.81 23.40 36.48
C LEU A 155 18.84 24.04 35.48
N GLU A 156 18.48 23.34 34.40
CA GLU A 156 17.56 23.84 33.38
C GLU A 156 16.13 24.05 33.90
N ARG A 157 15.66 23.21 34.83
CA ARG A 157 14.35 23.40 35.49
C ARG A 157 14.25 24.72 36.24
N LYS A 158 15.36 25.27 36.74
CA LYS A 158 15.36 26.60 37.37
C LYS A 158 15.03 27.72 36.38
N TYR A 159 15.27 27.52 35.08
CA TYR A 159 15.00 28.53 34.04
C TYR A 159 13.65 28.35 33.34
N ILE A 160 13.10 27.12 33.33
CA ILE A 160 11.89 26.77 32.55
C ILE A 160 10.59 26.91 33.37
N GLY A 161 10.67 27.06 34.70
CA GLY A 161 9.49 27.23 35.57
C GLY A 161 8.65 28.48 35.27
N ASP A 162 7.45 28.56 35.86
CA ASP A 162 6.66 29.82 35.84
C ASP A 162 7.27 30.86 36.80
N LEU A 163 6.86 32.13 36.69
CA LEU A 163 7.34 33.27 37.48
C LEU A 163 7.16 33.10 38.99
N SER A 164 6.52 32.03 39.47
CA SER A 164 6.49 31.68 40.89
C SER A 164 7.72 30.88 41.34
N GLN A 165 8.41 30.19 40.43
CA GLN A 165 9.52 29.27 40.71
C GLN A 165 10.79 29.51 39.89
N CYS A 166 10.70 30.15 38.71
CA CYS A 166 11.87 30.34 37.85
C CYS A 166 12.87 31.34 38.43
N SER A 167 14.14 31.21 38.05
CA SER A 167 15.20 32.17 38.40
C SER A 167 14.82 33.56 37.90
N LEU A 168 14.97 34.56 38.78
CA LEU A 168 14.64 35.95 38.48
C LEU A 168 15.82 36.74 37.90
N THR A 169 17.00 36.12 37.80
CA THR A 169 18.25 36.76 37.40
C THR A 169 18.18 37.40 36.01
N ASN A 170 17.46 36.79 35.06
CA ASN A 170 17.27 37.33 33.70
C ASN A 170 16.10 38.32 33.59
N ILE A 171 15.33 38.48 34.66
CA ILE A 171 14.01 39.13 34.64
C ILE A 171 14.06 40.45 35.41
N VAL A 172 14.72 40.45 36.56
CA VAL A 172 14.86 41.61 37.44
C VAL A 172 16.13 42.36 37.07
N LYS A 173 15.99 43.59 36.56
CA LYS A 173 17.08 44.50 36.24
C LYS A 173 17.35 45.45 37.40
N LYS A 174 18.51 46.10 37.39
CA LYS A 174 18.90 47.14 38.36
C LYS A 174 17.81 48.20 38.57
N GLU A 175 17.12 48.61 37.52
CA GLU A 175 16.04 49.61 37.55
C GLU A 175 14.77 49.14 38.28
N HIS A 176 14.57 47.83 38.47
CA HIS A 176 13.38 47.27 39.10
C HIS A 176 13.48 47.20 40.63
N VAL A 177 14.66 47.45 41.20
CA VAL A 177 14.96 47.29 42.63
C VAL A 177 15.59 48.55 43.21
N VAL A 178 15.17 48.90 44.42
CA VAL A 178 15.77 49.99 45.20
C VAL A 178 17.08 49.49 45.81
N GLN A 179 18.20 50.08 45.41
CA GLN A 179 19.52 49.81 45.98
C GLN A 179 19.89 50.88 47.02
N GLU A 180 20.65 50.47 48.04
CA GLU A 180 21.36 51.37 48.97
C GLU A 180 20.48 52.39 49.73
N SER A 181 19.20 52.08 49.99
CA SER A 181 18.34 52.91 50.85
C SER A 181 18.43 52.49 52.33
N GLU A 182 18.56 53.46 53.23
CA GLU A 182 18.49 53.20 54.68
C GLU A 182 17.09 52.74 55.13
N TYR A 183 16.02 53.16 54.44
CA TYR A 183 14.64 53.00 54.91
C TYR A 183 13.74 52.17 53.99
N LEU A 184 14.06 52.08 52.69
CA LEU A 184 13.21 51.43 51.68
C LEU A 184 13.84 50.14 51.15
N GLU A 185 12.99 49.19 50.77
CA GLU A 185 13.37 47.93 50.15
C GLU A 185 12.30 47.50 49.13
N THR A 186 12.71 46.74 48.12
CA THR A 186 11.80 46.25 47.08
C THR A 186 11.31 44.84 47.40
N ALA A 187 9.99 44.67 47.48
CA ALA A 187 9.35 43.36 47.53
C ALA A 187 8.97 42.91 46.10
N LEU A 188 9.51 41.78 45.66
CA LEU A 188 9.14 41.13 44.40
C LEU A 188 7.99 40.16 44.64
N ILE A 189 6.86 40.35 43.97
CA ILE A 189 5.63 39.60 44.20
C ILE A 189 5.11 39.02 42.88
N SER A 190 5.01 37.69 42.81
CA SER A 190 4.35 36.99 41.71
C SER A 190 2.85 36.91 41.99
N VAL A 191 2.08 37.64 41.19
CA VAL A 191 0.62 37.79 41.31
C VAL A 191 -0.07 36.94 40.24
N PRO A 192 -1.01 36.05 40.59
CA PRO A 192 -1.77 35.32 39.59
C PRO A 192 -2.51 36.28 38.64
N ILE A 193 -2.54 36.00 37.34
CA ILE A 193 -3.14 36.92 36.34
C ILE A 193 -4.60 37.26 36.66
N PHE A 194 -5.37 36.27 37.14
CA PHE A 194 -6.77 36.47 37.53
C PHE A 194 -6.94 37.43 38.73
N ASN A 195 -5.89 37.63 39.54
CA ASN A 195 -5.88 38.52 40.69
C ASN A 195 -5.34 39.93 40.38
N LYS A 196 -4.88 40.23 39.15
CA LYS A 196 -4.27 41.53 38.77
C LYS A 196 -5.10 42.74 39.21
N ASN A 197 -6.41 42.73 38.91
CA ASN A 197 -7.29 43.86 39.20
C ASN A 197 -7.52 44.07 40.70
N LEU A 198 -7.56 42.98 41.48
CA LEU A 198 -7.70 43.04 42.93
C LEU A 198 -6.39 43.54 43.57
N TRP A 199 -5.26 43.02 43.08
CA TRP A 199 -3.92 43.41 43.52
C TRP A 199 -3.68 44.91 43.39
N LEU A 200 -3.87 45.48 42.19
CA LEU A 200 -3.62 46.90 41.94
C LEU A 200 -4.51 47.84 42.78
N LYS A 201 -5.69 47.37 43.21
CA LYS A 201 -6.60 48.16 44.06
C LYS A 201 -6.27 48.09 45.56
N SER A 202 -5.54 47.08 46.00
CA SER A 202 -5.41 46.74 47.43
C SER A 202 -3.98 46.76 47.96
N TYR A 203 -2.96 46.60 47.10
CA TYR A 203 -1.57 46.43 47.55
C TYR A 203 -1.06 47.59 48.43
N GLU A 204 -1.47 48.84 48.14
CA GLU A 204 -1.09 50.03 48.90
C GLU A 204 -1.61 50.03 50.35
N THR A 205 -2.68 49.28 50.61
CA THR A 205 -3.36 49.20 51.91
C THR A 205 -3.03 47.93 52.69
N LEU A 206 -2.17 47.05 52.16
CA LEU A 206 -1.87 45.76 52.80
C LEU A 206 -1.16 45.91 54.13
N THR A 207 -0.24 46.87 54.24
CA THR A 207 0.47 47.21 55.49
C THR A 207 0.66 48.72 55.58
N PRO A 208 0.86 49.27 56.79
CA PRO A 208 1.35 50.63 56.93
C PRO A 208 2.68 50.81 56.17
N MET A 209 2.92 51.99 55.61
CA MET A 209 4.21 52.35 54.98
C MET A 209 4.57 51.53 53.73
N VAL A 210 3.59 51.27 52.86
CA VAL A 210 3.82 50.91 51.45
C VAL A 210 3.90 52.20 50.63
N VAL A 211 4.87 52.31 49.71
CA VAL A 211 4.98 53.51 48.86
C VAL A 211 3.85 53.50 47.83
N CYS A 212 2.99 54.52 47.83
CA CYS A 212 1.87 54.62 46.90
C CYS A 212 2.37 54.64 45.44
N ARG A 213 1.60 54.01 44.54
CA ARG A 213 1.92 53.87 43.10
C ARG A 213 3.27 53.21 42.80
N SER A 214 3.84 52.46 43.73
CA SER A 214 5.14 51.81 43.56
C SER A 214 5.08 50.44 42.88
N ALA A 215 3.89 49.87 42.65
CA ALA A 215 3.76 48.60 41.95
C ALA A 215 4.15 48.74 40.47
N PHE A 216 5.31 48.20 40.10
CA PHE A 216 5.81 48.18 38.73
C PHE A 216 5.78 46.75 38.17
N GLU A 217 5.18 46.56 37.00
CA GLU A 217 5.10 45.26 36.32
C GLU A 217 6.42 44.95 35.62
N ILE A 218 7.16 43.95 36.11
CA ILE A 218 8.47 43.57 35.58
C ILE A 218 8.33 42.62 34.38
N SER A 219 7.53 41.57 34.53
CA SER A 219 7.36 40.53 33.52
C SER A 219 6.06 39.74 33.75
N LYS A 220 5.60 39.04 32.71
CA LYS A 220 4.36 38.27 32.70
C LYS A 220 4.53 36.97 31.92
N ASP A 221 4.06 35.87 32.49
CA ASP A 221 3.91 34.58 31.82
C ASP A 221 2.43 34.21 31.64
N ASN A 222 2.12 32.94 31.38
CA ASN A 222 0.74 32.46 31.18
C ASN A 222 -0.08 32.33 32.46
N LYS A 223 0.52 32.39 33.65
CA LYS A 223 -0.13 32.17 34.96
C LYS A 223 0.03 33.34 35.93
N TYR A 224 1.18 34.01 35.92
CA TYR A 224 1.59 35.02 36.91
C TYR A 224 2.13 36.29 36.23
N ILE A 225 2.09 37.37 36.99
CA ILE A 225 2.70 38.66 36.69
C ILE A 225 3.63 38.99 37.86
N LEU A 226 4.89 39.29 37.57
CA LEU A 226 5.86 39.69 38.58
C LEU A 226 5.81 41.21 38.76
N TYR A 227 5.54 41.66 39.98
CA TYR A 227 5.58 43.07 40.37
C TYR A 227 6.77 43.36 41.28
N SER A 228 7.43 44.51 41.11
CA SER A 228 8.20 45.15 42.20
C SER A 228 7.30 46.13 42.94
N VAL A 229 7.37 46.12 44.27
CA VAL A 229 6.68 47.08 45.14
C VAL A 229 7.69 47.63 46.13
N VAL A 230 7.69 48.94 46.34
CA VAL A 230 8.60 49.58 47.31
C VAL A 230 7.91 49.70 48.66
N VAL A 231 8.54 49.15 49.68
CA VAL A 231 8.01 49.10 51.06
C VAL A 231 9.11 49.56 52.02
N PHE A 232 8.72 50.16 53.14
CA PHE A 232 9.70 50.47 54.19
C PHE A 232 10.24 49.17 54.81
N LYS A 233 11.56 49.10 55.00
CA LYS A 233 12.28 47.91 55.52
C LYS A 233 11.64 47.31 56.78
N LYS A 234 11.17 48.17 57.69
CA LYS A 234 10.50 47.75 58.94
C LYS A 234 9.24 46.89 58.70
N TYR A 235 8.54 47.08 57.58
CA TYR A 235 7.25 46.45 57.28
C TYR A 235 7.32 45.41 56.16
N ILE A 236 8.49 45.16 55.55
CA ILE A 236 8.59 44.27 54.38
C ILE A 236 8.17 42.82 54.68
N GLN A 237 8.50 42.29 55.86
CA GLN A 237 8.13 40.93 56.26
C GLN A 237 6.62 40.79 56.48
N GLU A 238 6.02 41.79 57.14
CA GLU A 238 4.56 41.87 57.30
C GLU A 238 3.87 41.98 55.95
N PHE A 239 4.41 42.78 55.03
CA PHE A 239 3.89 42.95 53.67
C PHE A 239 3.95 41.64 52.87
N LYS A 240 5.08 40.91 52.93
CA LYS A 240 5.23 39.59 52.30
C LYS A 240 4.23 38.59 52.88
N GLN A 241 3.99 38.62 54.19
CA GLN A 241 2.98 37.76 54.83
C GLN A 241 1.56 38.09 54.36
N LYS A 242 1.19 39.37 54.29
CA LYS A 242 -0.10 39.81 53.76
C LYS A 242 -0.30 39.47 52.29
N CYS A 243 0.76 39.54 51.48
CA CYS A 243 0.74 39.06 50.10
C CYS A 243 0.38 37.56 50.02
N ARG A 244 0.92 36.72 50.92
CA ARG A 244 0.59 35.29 50.96
C ARG A 244 -0.88 35.04 51.32
N GLU A 245 -1.45 35.82 52.25
CA GLU A 245 -2.87 35.72 52.63
C GLU A 245 -3.81 35.96 51.43
N ILE A 246 -3.44 36.87 50.53
CA ILE A 246 -4.21 37.15 49.30
C ILE A 246 -3.78 36.30 48.09
N LYS A 247 -3.12 35.16 48.34
CA LYS A 247 -2.65 34.18 47.34
C LYS A 247 -1.65 34.75 46.32
N CYS A 248 -0.91 35.79 46.68
CA CYS A 248 0.25 36.26 45.92
C CYS A 248 1.52 35.61 46.49
N ILE A 249 2.53 35.40 45.65
CA ILE A 249 3.74 34.64 46.02
C ILE A 249 4.92 35.61 46.10
N PRO A 250 5.40 35.97 47.30
CA PRO A 250 6.63 36.74 47.43
C PRO A 250 7.83 35.93 46.91
N ARG A 251 8.71 36.59 46.16
CA ARG A 251 9.94 36.02 45.63
C ARG A 251 11.12 36.62 46.39
N ASP A 252 11.94 35.75 46.98
CA ASP A 252 13.21 36.16 47.58
C ASP A 252 14.28 36.19 46.48
N PHE A 253 14.77 37.38 46.16
CA PHE A 253 15.80 37.61 45.15
C PHE A 253 16.58 38.88 45.50
N GLU A 254 17.89 38.79 45.45
CA GLU A 254 18.82 39.90 45.67
C GLU A 254 19.57 40.17 44.37
N TYR A 255 19.48 41.39 43.85
CA TYR A 255 20.13 41.77 42.60
C TYR A 255 21.62 42.05 42.82
N LYS A 256 22.47 41.47 41.97
CA LYS A 256 23.91 41.78 41.83
C LYS A 256 24.24 41.82 40.34
N ASP A 257 25.16 42.70 39.95
CA ASP A 257 25.46 42.98 38.53
C ASP A 257 25.98 41.74 37.76
N ASP A 258 26.73 40.84 38.40
CA ASP A 258 27.35 39.68 37.74
C ASP A 258 26.61 38.34 37.94
N LEU A 259 25.53 38.29 38.73
CA LEU A 259 24.82 37.04 39.05
C LEU A 259 24.32 36.30 37.81
N PHE A 260 23.87 37.05 36.79
CA PHE A 260 23.40 36.45 35.54
C PHE A 260 24.52 35.70 34.81
N ILE A 261 25.66 36.37 34.70
CA ILE A 261 26.85 35.83 34.03
C ILE A 261 27.37 34.61 34.81
N GLU A 262 27.34 34.64 36.14
CA GLU A 262 27.71 33.51 36.99
C GLU A 262 26.79 32.29 36.79
N GLU A 263 25.46 32.46 36.84
CA GLU A 263 24.54 31.34 36.65
C GLU A 263 24.58 30.79 35.21
N GLU A 264 24.71 31.66 34.20
CA GLU A 264 24.84 31.28 32.80
C GLU A 264 26.14 30.48 32.55
N ASN A 265 27.27 30.91 33.14
CA ASN A 265 28.53 30.17 33.10
C ASN A 265 28.42 28.78 33.74
N ILE A 266 27.71 28.64 34.86
CA ILE A 266 27.47 27.34 35.52
C ILE A 266 26.67 26.42 34.60
N LEU A 267 25.61 26.94 33.98
CA LEU A 267 24.77 26.17 33.06
C LEU A 267 25.55 25.76 31.81
N GLU A 268 26.33 26.67 31.23
CA GLU A 268 27.15 26.39 30.04
C GLU A 268 28.25 25.36 30.35
N ASN A 269 28.88 25.44 31.51
CA ASN A 269 29.86 24.45 31.96
C ASN A 269 29.23 23.06 32.17
N ALA A 270 28.01 23.01 32.73
CA ALA A 270 27.26 21.76 32.86
C ALA A 270 26.91 21.15 31.50
N ARG A 271 26.46 21.97 30.54
CA ARG A 271 26.18 21.55 29.15
C ARG A 271 27.44 21.05 28.44
N LYS A 272 28.57 21.76 28.56
CA LYS A 272 29.86 21.34 28.00
C LYS A 272 30.30 19.99 28.56
N LYS A 273 30.13 19.78 29.87
CA LYS A 273 30.47 18.52 30.54
C LYS A 273 29.57 17.36 30.06
N GLU A 274 28.27 17.58 29.93
CA GLU A 274 27.32 16.57 29.44
C GLU A 274 27.62 16.20 27.98
N ASN A 275 27.78 17.19 27.09
CA ASN A 275 28.12 16.96 25.68
C ASN A 275 29.45 16.21 25.49
N LYS A 276 30.46 16.53 26.31
CA LYS A 276 31.73 15.81 26.31
C LYS A 276 31.53 14.33 26.66
N LEU A 277 30.81 14.06 27.76
CA LEU A 277 30.53 12.69 28.19
C LEU A 277 29.64 11.93 27.20
N TRP A 278 28.65 12.59 26.61
CA TRP A 278 27.82 12.03 25.54
C TRP A 278 28.67 11.52 24.37
N SER A 279 29.61 12.36 23.91
CA SER A 279 30.50 12.03 22.80
C SER A 279 31.46 10.90 23.13
N GLU A 280 31.99 10.88 24.36
CA GLU A 280 32.83 9.78 24.87
C GLU A 280 32.05 8.45 24.92
N VAL A 281 30.84 8.45 25.46
CA VAL A 281 30.02 7.25 25.58
C VAL A 281 29.58 6.73 24.21
N LEU A 282 29.22 7.61 23.27
CA LEU A 282 28.86 7.21 21.91
C LEU A 282 30.02 6.51 21.21
N ARG A 283 31.22 7.10 21.29
CA ARG A 283 32.44 6.52 20.72
C ARG A 283 32.78 5.17 21.36
N LEU A 284 32.74 5.10 22.70
CA LEU A 284 33.01 3.85 23.42
C LEU A 284 31.96 2.78 23.12
N ALA A 285 30.68 3.14 22.99
CA ALA A 285 29.64 2.18 22.64
C ALA A 285 29.87 1.54 21.27
N HIS A 286 30.32 2.33 20.28
CA HIS A 286 30.70 1.83 18.96
C HIS A 286 31.91 0.89 19.04
N THR A 287 33.01 1.31 19.68
CA THR A 287 34.24 0.50 19.78
C THR A 287 34.02 -0.76 20.60
N SER A 288 33.39 -0.66 21.78
CA SER A 288 33.07 -1.82 22.63
C SER A 288 32.16 -2.80 21.91
N PHE A 289 31.21 -2.34 21.10
CA PHE A 289 30.38 -3.24 20.29
C PHE A 289 31.20 -4.00 19.27
N SER A 290 32.05 -3.29 18.50
CA SER A 290 32.93 -3.90 17.49
C SER A 290 33.84 -4.95 18.12
N ASP A 291 34.59 -4.59 19.16
CA ASP A 291 35.56 -5.47 19.82
C ASP A 291 34.88 -6.68 20.44
N THR A 292 33.80 -6.47 21.20
CA THR A 292 33.10 -7.56 21.88
C THR A 292 32.43 -8.50 20.87
N PHE A 293 31.85 -7.97 19.79
CA PHE A 293 31.23 -8.81 18.77
C PHE A 293 32.28 -9.65 18.03
N GLN A 294 33.45 -9.08 17.70
CA GLN A 294 34.57 -9.85 17.13
C GLN A 294 35.02 -10.97 18.07
N ALA A 295 35.24 -10.66 19.35
CA ALA A 295 35.62 -11.64 20.37
C ALA A 295 34.57 -12.76 20.48
N TRP A 296 33.29 -12.40 20.42
CA TRP A 296 32.19 -13.36 20.47
C TRP A 296 32.20 -14.33 19.29
N ILE A 297 32.41 -13.85 18.06
CA ILE A 297 32.47 -14.72 16.87
C ILE A 297 33.68 -15.65 16.91
N HIS A 298 34.83 -15.19 17.43
CA HIS A 298 35.99 -16.06 17.67
C HIS A 298 35.70 -17.13 18.73
N LEU A 299 34.98 -16.78 19.81
CA LEU A 299 34.54 -17.76 20.80
C LEU A 299 33.58 -18.79 20.20
N LYS A 300 32.65 -18.36 19.34
CA LYS A 300 31.75 -19.28 18.61
C LYS A 300 32.52 -20.23 17.71
N ALA A 301 33.56 -19.74 17.03
CA ALA A 301 34.45 -20.59 16.23
C ALA A 301 35.19 -21.63 17.10
N ILE A 302 35.71 -21.23 18.26
CA ILE A 302 36.33 -22.15 19.24
C ILE A 302 35.32 -23.19 19.72
N ARG A 303 34.10 -22.77 20.05
CA ARG A 303 33.01 -23.66 20.48
C ARG A 303 32.73 -24.74 19.44
N VAL A 304 32.54 -24.34 18.19
CA VAL A 304 32.29 -25.26 17.07
C VAL A 304 33.47 -26.19 16.86
N PHE A 305 34.71 -25.71 16.99
CA PHE A 305 35.91 -26.55 16.90
C PHE A 305 35.94 -27.64 17.99
N ILE A 306 35.72 -27.26 19.26
CA ILE A 306 35.69 -28.20 20.40
C ILE A 306 34.56 -29.22 20.22
N GLU A 307 33.34 -28.75 19.97
CA GLU A 307 32.17 -29.63 19.80
C GLU A 307 32.33 -30.57 18.60
N SER A 308 33.01 -30.13 17.53
CA SER A 308 33.31 -30.97 16.37
C SER A 308 34.33 -32.06 16.71
N ILE A 309 35.37 -31.78 17.50
CA ILE A 309 36.30 -32.82 17.98
C ILE A 309 35.56 -33.83 18.86
N LEU A 310 34.71 -33.36 19.79
CA LEU A 310 33.95 -34.22 20.68
C LEU A 310 32.95 -35.12 19.93
N ARG A 311 32.41 -34.66 18.79
CA ARG A 311 31.46 -35.42 17.96
C ARG A 311 32.12 -36.31 16.90
N TYR A 312 33.13 -35.80 16.20
CA TYR A 312 33.72 -36.43 15.01
C TYR A 312 35.08 -37.10 15.29
N GLY A 313 35.70 -36.83 16.44
CA GLY A 313 37.02 -37.33 16.80
C GLY A 313 38.17 -36.43 16.31
N ASN A 314 39.39 -36.84 16.63
CA ASN A 314 40.64 -36.15 16.27
C ASN A 314 41.34 -36.95 15.15
N PRO A 315 41.74 -36.35 14.01
CA PRO A 315 41.70 -34.92 13.68
C PRO A 315 40.29 -34.39 13.34
N PRO A 316 40.00 -33.12 13.64
CA PRO A 316 38.71 -32.47 13.34
C PRO A 316 38.61 -32.12 11.85
N ASN A 317 38.28 -33.10 11.03
CA ASN A 317 38.01 -32.87 9.61
C ASN A 317 36.54 -32.49 9.44
N PHE A 318 36.24 -31.19 9.38
CA PHE A 318 34.89 -30.68 9.19
C PHE A 318 34.87 -29.40 8.34
N VAL A 319 33.75 -29.18 7.64
CA VAL A 319 33.41 -27.93 6.97
C VAL A 319 32.49 -27.13 7.89
N SER A 320 32.80 -25.85 8.10
CA SER A 320 31.94 -24.92 8.86
C SER A 320 31.24 -23.90 7.96
N ILE A 321 29.98 -23.62 8.27
CA ILE A 321 29.10 -22.75 7.50
C ILE A 321 28.20 -21.92 8.41
N ILE A 322 27.83 -20.73 7.94
CA ILE A 322 26.75 -19.93 8.53
C ILE A 322 25.51 -20.06 7.64
N ILE A 323 24.37 -20.41 8.25
CA ILE A 323 23.06 -20.39 7.61
C ILE A 323 22.27 -19.21 8.18
N LYS A 324 21.85 -18.29 7.32
CA LYS A 324 20.93 -17.21 7.65
C LYS A 324 19.50 -17.66 7.32
N GLY A 325 18.68 -17.84 8.36
CA GLY A 325 17.26 -18.14 8.20
C GLY A 325 16.49 -16.94 7.62
N HIS A 326 15.41 -17.23 6.89
CA HIS A 326 14.49 -16.21 6.38
C HIS A 326 13.84 -15.40 7.51
N GLN A 327 13.58 -14.13 7.23
CA GLN A 327 12.90 -13.26 8.19
C GLN A 327 11.44 -13.72 8.37
N ARG A 328 11.01 -13.94 9.60
CA ARG A 328 9.63 -14.34 9.90
C ARG A 328 8.64 -13.23 9.56
N SER A 329 7.53 -13.59 8.94
CA SER A 329 6.40 -12.70 8.69
C SER A 329 5.58 -12.52 9.98
N LEU A 330 5.55 -11.30 10.53
CA LEU A 330 4.89 -10.95 11.79
C LEU A 330 3.80 -9.89 11.58
N LEU A 331 2.60 -10.13 12.13
CA LEU A 331 1.52 -9.14 12.11
C LEU A 331 1.86 -7.91 12.95
N SER A 332 2.67 -8.04 14.02
CA SER A 332 3.10 -6.88 14.83
C SER A 332 3.91 -5.85 14.04
N ASN A 333 4.60 -6.28 12.98
CA ASN A 333 5.38 -5.43 12.09
C ASN A 333 4.57 -4.89 10.90
N THR A 334 3.28 -5.25 10.79
CA THR A 334 2.41 -4.82 9.69
C THR A 334 1.40 -3.80 10.19
N PHE A 335 1.31 -2.65 9.53
CA PHE A 335 0.30 -1.63 9.86
C PHE A 335 -1.10 -2.09 9.43
N ILE A 336 -1.87 -2.62 10.38
CA ILE A 336 -3.24 -3.11 10.17
C ILE A 336 -4.16 -2.44 11.20
N PRO A 337 -4.79 -1.31 10.85
CA PRO A 337 -5.72 -0.61 11.73
C PRO A 337 -7.11 -1.26 11.66
N SER A 338 -7.22 -2.54 11.99
CA SER A 338 -8.52 -3.21 12.03
C SER A 338 -9.36 -2.73 13.22
N ASP A 339 -10.67 -2.58 13.00
CA ASP A 339 -11.61 -2.18 14.04
C ASP A 339 -12.69 -3.25 14.25
N ILE A 340 -12.40 -4.18 15.15
CA ILE A 340 -13.33 -5.27 15.51
C ILE A 340 -14.57 -4.72 16.25
N PHE A 341 -14.43 -3.61 16.96
CA PHE A 341 -15.47 -3.00 17.79
C PHE A 341 -16.18 -1.83 17.12
N TYR A 342 -16.03 -1.70 15.80
CA TYR A 342 -16.70 -0.69 15.00
C TYR A 342 -18.18 -0.57 15.42
N GLN A 343 -18.52 0.56 16.06
CA GLN A 343 -19.72 0.71 16.90
C GLN A 343 -21.04 0.61 16.11
N ASP A 344 -20.98 0.66 14.78
CA ASP A 344 -22.12 0.61 13.87
C ASP A 344 -22.28 -0.80 13.23
N SER A 345 -22.24 -1.86 14.04
CA SER A 345 -22.39 -3.26 13.57
C SER A 345 -23.68 -3.54 12.79
N LYS A 346 -24.71 -2.70 12.94
CA LYS A 346 -25.97 -2.76 12.17
C LYS A 346 -25.86 -2.22 10.72
N LYS A 347 -24.75 -1.58 10.34
CA LYS A 347 -24.54 -0.98 9.00
C LYS A 347 -23.58 -1.74 8.09
N ILE A 348 -22.84 -2.74 8.58
CA ILE A 348 -21.90 -3.51 7.75
C ILE A 348 -22.71 -4.41 6.81
N LYS A 349 -22.83 -4.01 5.55
CA LYS A 349 -23.58 -4.79 4.54
C LYS A 349 -22.77 -5.01 3.27
N THR A 350 -21.78 -4.18 3.00
CA THR A 350 -21.03 -4.18 1.74
C THR A 350 -19.61 -4.69 1.94
N GLY A 351 -19.01 -5.23 0.88
CA GLY A 351 -17.59 -5.58 0.85
C GLY A 351 -16.71 -4.35 1.09
N HIS A 352 -17.16 -3.17 0.67
CA HIS A 352 -16.49 -1.91 0.99
C HIS A 352 -16.38 -1.64 2.50
N ASP A 353 -17.49 -1.81 3.24
CA ASP A 353 -17.49 -1.62 4.70
C ASP A 353 -16.51 -2.58 5.38
N LEU A 354 -16.47 -3.83 4.92
CA LEU A 354 -15.54 -4.85 5.41
C LEU A 354 -14.09 -4.48 5.10
N LEU A 355 -13.78 -3.98 3.91
CA LEU A 355 -12.42 -3.53 3.57
C LEU A 355 -11.96 -2.35 4.45
N ILE A 356 -12.86 -1.42 4.78
CA ILE A 356 -12.53 -0.34 5.73
C ILE A 356 -12.31 -0.93 7.13
N LYS A 357 -13.24 -1.77 7.61
CA LYS A 357 -13.22 -2.35 8.96
C LYS A 357 -12.01 -3.25 9.20
N ALA A 358 -11.64 -4.08 8.22
CA ALA A 358 -10.51 -5.00 8.27
C ALA A 358 -9.15 -4.29 8.10
N GLY A 359 -9.12 -2.98 7.84
CA GLY A 359 -7.87 -2.23 7.67
C GLY A 359 -7.22 -2.41 6.31
N PHE A 360 -7.99 -2.70 5.26
CA PHE A 360 -7.52 -2.74 3.87
C PHE A 360 -7.49 -1.34 3.24
N LEU A 361 -8.47 -0.50 3.57
CA LEU A 361 -8.64 0.81 2.96
C LEU A 361 -8.86 1.91 4.01
N ARG A 362 -8.48 3.13 3.67
CA ARG A 362 -8.96 4.35 4.32
C ARG A 362 -9.40 5.36 3.28
N GLN A 363 -10.52 6.02 3.51
CA GLN A 363 -10.96 7.09 2.61
C GLN A 363 -10.15 8.35 2.89
N SER A 364 -9.52 8.90 1.85
CA SER A 364 -8.83 10.19 1.92
C SER A 364 -9.80 11.33 1.59
N SER A 365 -10.55 11.19 0.50
CA SER A 365 -11.63 12.10 0.10
C SER A 365 -12.69 11.34 -0.72
N SER A 366 -13.73 12.03 -1.20
CA SER A 366 -14.79 11.40 -1.99
C SER A 366 -14.21 10.73 -3.24
N GLY A 367 -14.36 9.41 -3.34
CA GLY A 367 -13.83 8.63 -4.46
C GLY A 367 -12.32 8.37 -4.45
N ILE A 368 -11.58 8.77 -3.41
CA ILE A 368 -10.13 8.60 -3.32
C ILE A 368 -9.78 7.84 -2.03
N TYR A 369 -9.05 6.74 -2.18
CA TYR A 369 -8.75 5.79 -1.11
C TYR A 369 -7.26 5.56 -0.95
N THR A 370 -6.81 5.54 0.30
CA THR A 370 -5.50 5.03 0.71
C THR A 370 -5.58 3.50 0.79
N ILE A 371 -4.74 2.84 -0.02
CA ILE A 371 -4.57 1.39 -0.02
C ILE A 371 -3.57 1.03 1.09
N LEU A 372 -4.00 0.24 2.07
CA LEU A 372 -3.18 -0.19 3.21
C LEU A 372 -2.46 -1.52 2.90
N PRO A 373 -1.49 -1.98 3.73
CA PRO A 373 -0.65 -3.13 3.41
C PRO A 373 -1.42 -4.40 2.99
N LEU A 374 -2.53 -4.72 3.65
CA LEU A 374 -3.35 -5.88 3.29
C LEU A 374 -3.91 -5.78 1.86
N ALA A 375 -4.48 -4.63 1.50
CA ALA A 375 -5.03 -4.40 0.17
C ALA A 375 -3.94 -4.34 -0.89
N LEU A 376 -2.79 -3.74 -0.57
CA LEU A 376 -1.67 -3.64 -1.50
C LEU A 376 -1.14 -5.03 -1.86
N ARG A 377 -1.02 -5.94 -0.88
CA ARG A 377 -0.65 -7.34 -1.13
C ARG A 377 -1.64 -8.07 -2.05
N VAL A 378 -2.94 -7.90 -1.82
CA VAL A 378 -3.97 -8.48 -2.70
C VAL A 378 -3.87 -7.89 -4.11
N GLN A 379 -3.69 -6.58 -4.21
CA GLN A 379 -3.53 -5.88 -5.48
C GLN A 379 -2.31 -6.41 -6.24
N GLU A 380 -1.15 -6.51 -5.61
CA GLU A 380 0.08 -7.05 -6.21
C GLU A 380 -0.09 -8.49 -6.70
N LYS A 381 -0.85 -9.32 -5.98
CA LYS A 381 -1.19 -10.68 -6.42
C LYS A 381 -2.08 -10.68 -7.66
N ILE A 382 -3.09 -9.82 -7.70
CA ILE A 382 -3.94 -9.61 -8.88
C ILE A 382 -3.07 -9.16 -10.08
N GLU A 383 -2.19 -8.20 -9.88
CA GLU A 383 -1.28 -7.70 -10.91
C GLU A 383 -0.33 -8.78 -11.44
N LYS A 384 0.29 -9.56 -10.54
CA LYS A 384 1.17 -10.70 -10.92
C LYS A 384 0.43 -11.75 -11.76
N ILE A 385 -0.82 -12.05 -11.42
CA ILE A 385 -1.64 -12.98 -12.22
C ILE A 385 -1.93 -12.38 -13.61
N ILE A 386 -2.33 -11.11 -13.69
CA ILE A 386 -2.56 -10.45 -14.98
C ILE A 386 -1.27 -10.48 -15.83
N ASP A 387 -0.14 -10.08 -15.24
CA ASP A 387 1.17 -10.10 -15.90
C ASP A 387 1.50 -11.50 -16.43
N LYS A 388 1.34 -12.55 -15.62
CA LYS A 388 1.56 -13.96 -16.02
C LYS A 388 0.79 -14.32 -17.29
N PHE A 389 -0.48 -13.93 -17.40
CA PHE A 389 -1.30 -14.23 -18.58
C PHE A 389 -0.99 -13.33 -19.77
N LEU A 390 -0.69 -12.05 -19.55
CA LEU A 390 -0.32 -11.14 -20.64
C LEU A 390 1.05 -11.49 -21.24
N TYR A 391 2.00 -11.99 -20.44
CA TYR A 391 3.26 -12.51 -20.96
C TYR A 391 3.07 -13.75 -21.83
N LYS A 392 2.11 -14.64 -21.52
CA LYS A 392 1.81 -15.81 -22.37
C LYS A 392 1.39 -15.43 -23.80
N ILE A 393 0.78 -14.27 -24.00
CA ILE A 393 0.38 -13.77 -25.32
C ILE A 393 1.43 -12.85 -25.97
N ASN A 394 2.66 -12.86 -25.46
CA ASN A 394 3.79 -12.03 -25.89
C ASN A 394 3.51 -10.52 -25.78
N ALA A 395 2.77 -10.10 -24.74
CA ALA A 395 2.62 -8.68 -24.44
C ALA A 395 3.79 -8.17 -23.59
N SER A 396 4.28 -6.97 -23.92
CA SER A 396 5.38 -6.32 -23.21
C SER A 396 4.83 -5.28 -22.24
N LYS A 397 5.29 -5.34 -20.97
CA LYS A 397 4.92 -4.37 -19.94
C LYS A 397 5.73 -3.08 -20.11
N ILE A 398 5.05 -1.95 -20.03
CA ILE A 398 5.61 -0.59 -20.10
C ILE A 398 5.02 0.27 -18.98
N SER A 399 5.55 1.48 -18.80
CA SER A 399 5.02 2.47 -17.85
C SER A 399 4.84 3.80 -18.56
N LEU A 400 3.60 4.24 -18.75
CA LEU A 400 3.28 5.51 -19.39
C LEU A 400 3.14 6.64 -18.36
N PRO A 401 3.39 7.90 -18.74
CA PRO A 401 3.22 9.03 -17.83
C PRO A 401 1.76 9.22 -17.42
N ASN A 402 1.53 9.68 -16.19
CA ASN A 402 0.18 10.03 -15.71
C ASN A 402 -0.19 11.50 -15.92
N LEU A 403 0.81 12.35 -16.18
CA LEU A 403 0.61 13.75 -16.51
C LEU A 403 0.75 13.93 -18.02
N LEU A 404 -0.38 14.06 -18.72
CA LEU A 404 -0.46 14.05 -20.18
C LEU A 404 -0.64 15.45 -20.75
N THR A 405 -0.01 15.72 -21.89
CA THR A 405 -0.13 17.02 -22.57
C THR A 405 -1.49 17.16 -23.24
N SER A 406 -2.10 18.36 -23.20
CA SER A 406 -3.38 18.59 -23.88
C SER A 406 -3.32 18.46 -25.41
N ASN A 407 -2.13 18.60 -26.01
CA ASN A 407 -1.96 18.62 -27.46
C ASN A 407 -2.46 17.35 -28.15
N LEU A 408 -2.13 16.17 -27.62
CA LEU A 408 -2.56 14.89 -28.22
C LEU A 408 -4.08 14.71 -28.10
N TRP A 409 -4.64 15.04 -26.95
CA TRP A 409 -6.07 14.97 -26.65
C TRP A 409 -6.91 15.95 -27.49
N LYS A 410 -6.35 17.13 -27.81
CA LYS A 410 -6.95 18.10 -28.72
C LYS A 410 -6.95 17.57 -30.16
N LYS A 411 -5.86 16.91 -30.61
CA LYS A 411 -5.81 16.26 -31.95
C LYS A 411 -6.86 15.18 -32.10
N THR A 412 -7.06 14.33 -31.10
CA THR A 412 -8.10 13.29 -31.10
C THR A 412 -9.50 13.82 -30.80
N LYS A 413 -9.65 15.14 -30.56
CA LYS A 413 -10.87 15.84 -30.15
C LYS A 413 -11.45 15.37 -28.81
N ARG A 414 -10.76 14.48 -28.08
CA ARG A 414 -11.22 13.93 -26.80
C ARG A 414 -11.08 14.90 -25.63
N TRP A 415 -10.25 15.93 -25.77
CA TRP A 415 -10.12 17.00 -24.77
C TRP A 415 -11.45 17.69 -24.44
N ASP A 416 -12.28 17.92 -25.46
CA ASP A 416 -13.58 18.59 -25.33
C ASP A 416 -14.72 17.58 -25.15
N LEU A 417 -14.66 16.43 -25.84
CA LEU A 417 -15.69 15.38 -25.77
C LEU A 417 -15.84 14.75 -24.38
N LEU A 418 -14.74 14.53 -23.65
CA LEU A 418 -14.79 14.03 -22.27
C LEU A 418 -15.23 15.11 -21.27
N GLY A 419 -15.18 16.38 -21.68
CA GLY A 419 -15.73 17.51 -20.93
C GLY A 419 -15.21 17.59 -19.50
N LYS A 420 -16.13 17.33 -18.55
CA LYS A 420 -15.92 17.48 -17.10
C LYS A 420 -15.36 16.24 -16.43
N GLU A 421 -15.35 15.07 -17.07
CA GLU A 421 -14.77 13.84 -16.50
C GLU A 421 -13.23 13.86 -16.50
N LEU A 422 -12.63 14.75 -17.29
CA LEU A 422 -11.19 14.89 -17.42
C LEU A 422 -10.65 15.88 -16.39
N PHE A 423 -9.77 15.43 -15.50
CA PHE A 423 -9.01 16.33 -14.63
C PHE A 423 -8.03 17.17 -15.46
N LYS A 424 -8.31 18.47 -15.58
CA LYS A 424 -7.49 19.44 -16.31
C LYS A 424 -6.68 20.27 -15.32
N LEU A 425 -5.41 20.48 -15.62
CA LEU A 425 -4.50 21.30 -14.82
C LEU A 425 -3.59 22.14 -15.70
N LYS A 426 -3.02 23.21 -15.12
CA LYS A 426 -2.04 24.07 -15.78
C LYS A 426 -0.72 24.02 -15.04
N ASN A 427 0.39 23.99 -15.77
CA ASN A 427 1.70 24.17 -15.16
C ASN A 427 1.98 25.66 -14.87
N ARG A 428 3.11 25.95 -14.23
CA ARG A 428 3.56 27.33 -13.93
C ARG A 428 3.73 28.25 -15.13
N LYS A 429 3.84 27.70 -16.35
CA LYS A 429 3.92 28.45 -17.62
C LYS A 429 2.55 28.63 -18.29
N GLY A 430 1.46 28.20 -17.65
CA GLY A 430 0.10 28.26 -18.19
C GLY A 430 -0.21 27.18 -19.24
N VAL A 431 0.66 26.18 -19.42
CA VAL A 431 0.44 25.08 -20.38
C VAL A 431 -0.57 24.09 -19.80
N ASP A 432 -1.56 23.72 -20.61
CA ASP A 432 -2.62 22.76 -20.25
C ASP A 432 -2.11 21.31 -20.28
N TYR A 433 -2.40 20.58 -19.19
CA TYR A 433 -2.22 19.14 -19.02
C TYR A 433 -3.52 18.50 -18.52
N CYS A 434 -3.59 17.19 -18.60
CA CYS A 434 -4.58 16.40 -17.89
C CYS A 434 -3.92 15.27 -17.10
N LEU A 435 -4.59 14.82 -16.04
CA LEU A 435 -4.27 13.53 -15.43
C LEU A 435 -4.90 12.43 -16.27
N SER A 436 -4.17 11.35 -16.51
CA SER A 436 -4.55 10.26 -17.41
C SER A 436 -5.85 9.54 -16.98
N PRO A 437 -6.97 9.65 -17.72
CA PRO A 437 -8.13 8.77 -17.50
C PRO A 437 -7.98 7.42 -18.23
N THR A 438 -7.10 7.39 -19.25
CA THR A 438 -6.69 6.30 -20.13
C THR A 438 -5.52 6.81 -21.00
N HIS A 439 -4.95 5.99 -21.88
CA HIS A 439 -3.67 6.26 -22.55
C HIS A 439 -3.66 6.02 -24.07
N GLU A 440 -4.80 5.93 -24.76
CA GLU A 440 -4.81 5.69 -26.22
C GLU A 440 -3.96 6.71 -27.00
N GLU A 441 -4.03 8.00 -26.65
CA GLU A 441 -3.25 9.06 -27.27
C GLU A 441 -1.75 8.90 -27.06
N GLU A 442 -1.33 8.62 -25.82
CA GLU A 442 0.07 8.60 -25.42
C GLU A 442 0.78 7.39 -26.03
N ILE A 443 0.15 6.21 -25.98
CA ILE A 443 0.71 5.00 -26.56
C ILE A 443 0.78 5.07 -28.09
N THR A 444 -0.24 5.66 -28.73
CA THR A 444 -0.23 5.85 -30.19
C THR A 444 0.88 6.82 -30.59
N ASN A 445 1.08 7.90 -29.84
CA ASN A 445 2.14 8.86 -30.08
C ASN A 445 3.54 8.27 -29.85
N LEU A 446 3.69 7.33 -28.91
CA LEU A 446 4.93 6.56 -28.76
C LEU A 446 5.21 5.76 -30.03
N ILE A 447 4.24 4.97 -30.49
CA ILE A 447 4.37 4.14 -31.70
C ILE A 447 4.59 4.98 -32.96
N ALA A 448 3.96 6.14 -33.07
CA ALA A 448 4.11 7.04 -34.22
C ALA A 448 5.54 7.59 -34.40
N LYS A 449 6.36 7.58 -33.35
CA LYS A 449 7.76 8.03 -33.42
C LYS A 449 8.72 6.93 -33.87
N GLU A 450 8.27 5.68 -33.88
CA GLU A 450 9.07 4.53 -34.27
C GLU A 450 8.90 4.22 -35.76
N ILE A 451 9.98 3.80 -36.41
CA ILE A 451 9.93 3.35 -37.80
C ILE A 451 9.57 1.87 -37.81
N LEU A 452 8.28 1.56 -38.01
CA LEU A 452 7.78 0.19 -38.02
C LEU A 452 7.62 -0.35 -39.45
N SER A 453 7.88 -1.64 -39.62
CA SER A 453 7.52 -2.42 -40.81
C SER A 453 6.50 -3.49 -40.44
N TRP A 454 5.86 -4.08 -41.44
CA TRP A 454 4.89 -5.16 -41.25
C TRP A 454 5.45 -6.35 -40.46
N ARG A 455 6.78 -6.55 -40.44
CA ARG A 455 7.47 -7.62 -39.71
C ARG A 455 7.51 -7.39 -38.21
N HIS A 456 7.34 -6.15 -37.75
CA HIS A 456 7.30 -5.82 -36.33
C HIS A 456 5.89 -6.04 -35.73
N LEU A 457 4.86 -6.18 -36.56
CA LEU A 457 3.47 -6.35 -36.12
C LEU A 457 3.08 -7.84 -36.12
N PRO A 458 2.28 -8.31 -35.15
CA PRO A 458 1.57 -7.50 -34.15
C PRO A 458 2.40 -7.16 -32.92
N LEU A 459 2.26 -5.93 -32.42
CA LEU A 459 2.79 -5.51 -31.11
C LEU A 459 1.68 -5.51 -30.08
N LYS A 460 1.99 -5.92 -28.85
CA LYS A 460 1.07 -5.93 -27.71
C LYS A 460 1.78 -5.26 -26.54
N LEU A 461 1.34 -4.07 -26.14
CA LEU A 461 1.98 -3.27 -25.09
C LEU A 461 0.97 -2.97 -23.99
N TYR A 462 1.32 -3.22 -22.74
CA TYR A 462 0.42 -2.97 -21.62
C TYR A 462 1.11 -2.28 -20.46
N GLN A 463 0.32 -1.65 -19.59
CA GLN A 463 0.79 -1.16 -18.30
C GLN A 463 -0.22 -1.50 -17.22
N THR A 464 0.22 -1.47 -15.96
CA THR A 464 -0.67 -1.36 -14.81
C THR A 464 -0.34 -0.07 -14.09
N GLY A 465 -1.32 0.82 -13.94
CA GLY A 465 -1.07 2.13 -13.35
C GLY A 465 -2.32 2.87 -12.92
N LYS A 466 -2.10 3.99 -12.23
CA LYS A 466 -3.15 4.89 -11.76
C LYS A 466 -3.86 5.56 -12.91
N LYS A 467 -5.17 5.77 -12.73
CA LYS A 467 -6.06 6.45 -13.66
C LYS A 467 -6.94 7.40 -12.88
N PHE A 468 -7.29 8.50 -13.52
CA PHE A 468 -8.00 9.62 -12.90
C PHE A 468 -9.22 9.99 -13.72
N ARG A 469 -10.40 9.87 -13.13
CA ARG A 469 -11.68 10.28 -13.74
C ARG A 469 -12.46 11.10 -12.73
N ASP A 470 -12.90 12.29 -13.10
CA ASP A 470 -13.68 13.16 -12.21
C ASP A 470 -15.14 12.70 -12.18
N GLU A 471 -15.36 11.55 -11.54
CA GLU A 471 -16.67 10.92 -11.39
C GLU A 471 -17.58 11.83 -10.58
N ILE A 472 -18.69 12.28 -11.18
CA ILE A 472 -19.67 13.19 -10.55
C ILE A 472 -20.18 12.62 -9.22
N ARG A 473 -20.30 11.29 -9.14
CA ARG A 473 -20.78 10.59 -7.94
C ARG A 473 -19.97 9.31 -7.70
N PRO A 474 -18.82 9.41 -7.02
CA PRO A 474 -18.05 8.25 -6.60
C PRO A 474 -18.82 7.47 -5.54
N ARG A 475 -18.89 6.14 -5.68
CA ARG A 475 -19.75 5.29 -4.83
C ARG A 475 -19.10 3.91 -4.65
N ARG A 476 -19.42 3.29 -3.50
CA ARG A 476 -19.07 1.89 -3.18
C ARG A 476 -17.57 1.58 -3.25
N GLY A 477 -16.76 2.44 -2.66
CA GLY A 477 -15.33 2.14 -2.53
C GLY A 477 -14.59 2.18 -3.86
N LEU A 478 -13.78 1.15 -4.08
CA LEU A 478 -12.96 1.01 -5.30
C LEU A 478 -13.77 0.52 -6.51
N LEU A 479 -15.07 0.24 -6.37
CA LEU A 479 -15.90 -0.07 -7.55
C LEU A 479 -16.02 1.15 -8.48
N ARG A 480 -16.18 2.35 -7.90
CA ARG A 480 -16.30 3.60 -8.65
C ARG A 480 -15.66 4.76 -7.88
N GLY A 481 -14.36 4.92 -8.07
CA GLY A 481 -13.55 6.01 -7.50
C GLY A 481 -13.08 7.01 -8.56
N CYS A 482 -12.57 8.15 -8.09
CA CYS A 482 -11.95 9.16 -8.95
C CYS A 482 -10.48 8.82 -9.27
N GLU A 483 -9.79 8.14 -8.36
CA GLU A 483 -8.45 7.59 -8.54
C GLU A 483 -8.52 6.07 -8.39
N PHE A 484 -8.03 5.33 -9.38
CA PHE A 484 -8.11 3.86 -9.37
C PHE A 484 -6.97 3.23 -10.19
N ILE A 485 -6.71 1.94 -9.95
CA ILE A 485 -5.71 1.17 -10.69
C ILE A 485 -6.39 0.38 -11.79
N MET A 486 -5.83 0.49 -12.99
CA MET A 486 -6.24 -0.22 -14.19
C MET A 486 -5.02 -0.82 -14.89
N ASN A 487 -5.19 -2.03 -15.41
CA ASN A 487 -4.31 -2.61 -16.40
C ASN A 487 -4.88 -2.29 -17.78
N ASP A 488 -4.11 -1.63 -18.63
CA ASP A 488 -4.50 -1.24 -19.98
C ASP A 488 -3.50 -1.77 -21.00
N LEU A 489 -3.97 -2.68 -21.85
CA LEU A 489 -3.28 -3.30 -22.97
C LEU A 489 -3.72 -2.62 -24.28
N TYR A 490 -2.75 -2.38 -25.15
CA TYR A 490 -2.94 -1.83 -26.49
C TYR A 490 -2.28 -2.76 -27.51
N THR A 491 -3.00 -3.08 -28.58
CA THR A 491 -2.49 -3.92 -29.66
C THR A 491 -2.39 -3.13 -30.94
N PHE A 492 -1.38 -3.47 -31.74
CA PHE A 492 -1.02 -2.81 -32.98
C PHE A 492 -0.86 -3.90 -34.04
N ASP A 493 -1.76 -3.93 -35.00
CA ASP A 493 -1.90 -5.00 -35.97
C ASP A 493 -1.77 -4.43 -37.39
N LYS A 494 -1.30 -5.26 -38.33
CA LYS A 494 -1.06 -4.82 -39.73
C LYS A 494 -2.35 -4.75 -40.55
N SER A 495 -3.37 -5.54 -40.19
CA SER A 495 -4.62 -5.59 -40.93
C SER A 495 -5.80 -5.79 -40.00
N LYS A 496 -7.00 -5.40 -40.46
CA LYS A 496 -8.24 -5.62 -39.71
C LYS A 496 -8.48 -7.09 -39.36
N GLN A 497 -8.09 -8.02 -40.23
CA GLN A 497 -8.24 -9.45 -39.97
C GLN A 497 -7.33 -9.89 -38.81
N ASP A 498 -6.06 -9.45 -38.82
CA ASP A 498 -5.12 -9.75 -37.74
C ASP A 498 -5.59 -9.10 -36.42
N ALA A 499 -6.09 -7.86 -36.48
CA ALA A 499 -6.63 -7.15 -35.31
C ALA A 499 -7.83 -7.89 -34.68
N ILE A 500 -8.71 -8.47 -35.49
CA ILE A 500 -9.84 -9.29 -34.99
C ILE A 500 -9.33 -10.58 -34.32
N GLN A 501 -8.33 -11.25 -34.91
CA GLN A 501 -7.72 -12.43 -34.30
C GLN A 501 -7.04 -12.09 -32.95
N THR A 502 -6.29 -10.99 -32.92
CA THR A 502 -5.69 -10.48 -31.68
C THR A 502 -6.76 -10.12 -30.65
N TYR A 503 -7.87 -9.51 -31.07
CA TYR A 503 -8.99 -9.17 -30.19
C TYR A 503 -9.62 -10.40 -29.54
N GLU A 504 -9.88 -11.46 -30.31
CA GLU A 504 -10.40 -12.74 -29.81
C GLU A 504 -9.42 -13.43 -28.85
N LEU A 505 -8.13 -13.43 -29.19
CA LEU A 505 -7.06 -13.95 -28.33
C LEU A 505 -7.06 -13.25 -26.96
N VAL A 506 -7.11 -11.92 -26.94
CA VAL A 506 -7.12 -11.15 -25.68
C VAL A 506 -8.41 -11.40 -24.91
N CYS A 507 -9.58 -11.45 -25.57
CA CYS A 507 -10.85 -11.75 -24.90
C CYS A 507 -10.84 -13.13 -24.23
N ASN A 508 -10.26 -14.14 -24.87
CA ASN A 508 -10.12 -15.47 -24.26
C ASN A 508 -9.13 -15.46 -23.09
N THR A 509 -8.00 -14.75 -23.24
CA THR A 509 -7.03 -14.56 -22.16
C THR A 509 -7.67 -13.89 -20.92
N TYR A 510 -8.55 -12.90 -21.12
CA TYR A 510 -9.27 -12.26 -20.02
C TYR A 510 -10.20 -13.25 -19.29
N LYS A 511 -10.90 -14.14 -20.01
CA LYS A 511 -11.71 -15.20 -19.37
C LYS A 511 -10.86 -16.11 -18.48
N GLU A 512 -9.66 -16.49 -18.94
CA GLU A 512 -8.73 -17.29 -18.15
C GLU A 512 -8.23 -16.55 -16.90
N ILE A 513 -7.86 -15.27 -17.05
CA ILE A 513 -7.47 -14.40 -15.92
C ILE A 513 -8.57 -14.36 -14.86
N PHE A 514 -9.82 -14.11 -15.25
CA PHE A 514 -10.94 -14.06 -14.30
C PHE A 514 -11.23 -15.43 -13.66
N SER A 515 -11.04 -16.51 -14.40
CA SER A 515 -11.13 -17.87 -13.86
C SER A 515 -10.09 -18.13 -12.78
N GLU A 516 -8.85 -17.65 -12.93
CA GLU A 516 -7.78 -17.78 -11.93
C GLU A 516 -8.12 -17.04 -10.62
N PHE A 517 -8.86 -15.93 -10.71
CA PHE A 517 -9.38 -15.20 -9.55
C PHE A 517 -10.57 -15.90 -8.86
N GLY A 518 -11.11 -16.97 -9.45
CA GLY A 518 -12.36 -17.58 -8.99
C GLY A 518 -13.58 -16.67 -9.19
N LEU A 519 -13.52 -15.73 -10.15
CA LEU A 519 -14.62 -14.83 -10.49
C LEU A 519 -15.32 -15.31 -11.76
N PRO A 520 -16.57 -15.81 -11.67
CA PRO A 520 -17.33 -16.13 -12.87
C PRO A 520 -17.69 -14.83 -13.59
N VAL A 521 -17.29 -14.73 -14.85
CA VAL A 521 -17.56 -13.58 -15.72
C VAL A 521 -18.37 -13.96 -16.95
N ILE A 522 -19.19 -13.01 -17.40
CA ILE A 522 -19.99 -13.09 -18.62
C ILE A 522 -19.52 -11.95 -19.53
N MET A 523 -19.25 -12.29 -20.78
CA MET A 523 -18.89 -11.31 -21.81
C MET A 523 -20.17 -10.80 -22.48
N ALA A 524 -20.37 -9.48 -22.49
CA ALA A 524 -21.56 -8.81 -23.02
C ALA A 524 -21.21 -7.89 -24.19
N GLU A 525 -22.01 -7.89 -25.25
CA GLU A 525 -21.91 -6.91 -26.33
C GLU A 525 -22.22 -5.50 -25.78
N ALA A 526 -21.33 -4.53 -26.07
CA ALA A 526 -21.36 -3.19 -25.47
C ALA A 526 -21.17 -2.07 -26.51
N ASN A 527 -21.48 -0.85 -26.09
CA ASN A 527 -21.27 0.35 -26.89
C ASN A 527 -19.79 0.79 -26.85
N SER A 528 -19.22 1.16 -27.99
CA SER A 528 -17.83 1.63 -28.08
C SER A 528 -17.62 3.07 -27.55
N GLY A 529 -18.71 3.81 -27.30
CA GLY A 529 -18.69 5.13 -26.66
C GLY A 529 -17.72 6.14 -27.28
N ASN A 530 -17.09 6.95 -26.42
CA ASN A 530 -16.10 7.98 -26.81
C ASN A 530 -14.72 7.39 -27.13
N ILE A 531 -14.41 6.19 -26.63
CA ILE A 531 -13.19 5.44 -26.97
C ILE A 531 -13.19 5.10 -28.47
N GLY A 532 -14.38 4.84 -29.04
CA GLY A 532 -14.58 4.57 -30.47
C GLY A 532 -14.23 3.14 -30.85
N GLY A 533 -14.43 2.80 -32.12
CA GLY A 533 -14.31 1.43 -32.59
C GLY A 533 -15.62 0.85 -33.11
N TYR A 534 -15.56 -0.39 -33.61
CA TYR A 534 -16.70 -1.09 -34.23
C TYR A 534 -17.16 -2.33 -33.46
N LEU A 535 -16.26 -2.91 -32.67
CA LEU A 535 -16.49 -4.11 -31.88
C LEU A 535 -16.07 -3.84 -30.44
N SER A 536 -16.94 -4.14 -29.48
CA SER A 536 -16.69 -3.90 -28.07
C SER A 536 -17.43 -4.90 -27.20
N HIS A 537 -16.75 -5.38 -26.16
CA HIS A 537 -17.29 -6.30 -25.18
C HIS A 537 -16.89 -5.89 -23.77
N GLU A 538 -17.85 -5.97 -22.86
CA GLU A 538 -17.64 -5.79 -21.43
C GLU A 538 -17.63 -7.15 -20.73
N PHE A 539 -16.79 -7.30 -19.72
CA PHE A 539 -16.70 -8.50 -18.88
C PHE A 539 -17.32 -8.21 -17.54
N HIS A 540 -18.38 -8.95 -17.21
CA HIS A 540 -19.24 -8.67 -16.08
C HIS A 540 -19.29 -9.85 -15.12
N THR A 541 -19.22 -9.59 -13.81
CA THR A 541 -19.65 -10.58 -12.81
C THR A 541 -21.06 -10.28 -12.35
N LEU A 542 -21.91 -11.30 -12.28
CA LEU A 542 -23.32 -11.12 -11.90
C LEU A 542 -23.42 -10.80 -10.42
N PHE A 543 -24.05 -9.67 -10.11
CA PHE A 543 -24.22 -9.23 -8.73
C PHE A 543 -25.51 -8.42 -8.58
N PRO A 544 -26.42 -8.76 -7.65
CA PRO A 544 -27.73 -8.11 -7.54
C PRO A 544 -27.65 -6.59 -7.31
N LEU A 545 -26.61 -6.12 -6.62
CA LEU A 545 -26.41 -4.70 -6.39
C LEU A 545 -25.55 -4.04 -7.47
N GLY A 546 -25.16 -4.74 -8.54
CA GLY A 546 -24.37 -4.20 -9.64
C GLY A 546 -24.96 -2.92 -10.25
N GLU A 547 -24.11 -2.06 -10.82
CA GLU A 547 -24.56 -0.80 -11.46
C GLU A 547 -25.17 -1.10 -12.84
N ASP A 548 -24.54 -2.01 -13.59
CA ASP A 548 -24.93 -2.33 -14.95
C ASP A 548 -26.08 -3.33 -15.00
N THR A 549 -26.85 -3.23 -16.09
CA THR A 549 -27.94 -4.16 -16.40
C THR A 549 -27.58 -4.92 -17.67
N LEU A 550 -27.57 -6.25 -17.60
CA LEU A 550 -27.39 -7.12 -18.75
C LEU A 550 -28.70 -7.74 -19.20
N ILE A 551 -28.88 -7.79 -20.51
CA ILE A 551 -29.96 -8.50 -21.18
C ILE A 551 -29.41 -9.82 -21.70
N ILE A 552 -29.97 -10.93 -21.23
CA ILE A 552 -29.45 -12.29 -21.43
C ILE A 552 -30.53 -13.19 -22.05
N CYS A 553 -30.19 -13.85 -23.16
CA CYS A 553 -30.96 -14.95 -23.73
C CYS A 553 -30.39 -16.29 -23.25
N GLN A 554 -31.15 -17.04 -22.46
CA GLN A 554 -30.71 -18.35 -21.95
C GLN A 554 -30.67 -19.44 -23.03
N SER A 555 -31.36 -19.24 -24.16
CA SER A 555 -31.50 -20.27 -25.20
C SER A 555 -30.37 -20.27 -26.22
N CYS A 556 -29.87 -19.09 -26.63
CA CYS A 556 -28.81 -18.97 -27.63
C CYS A 556 -27.52 -18.31 -27.12
N GLY A 557 -27.45 -17.95 -25.83
CA GLY A 557 -26.29 -17.32 -25.22
C GLY A 557 -26.05 -15.85 -25.60
N TYR A 558 -27.05 -15.17 -26.19
CA TYR A 558 -26.94 -13.73 -26.46
C TYR A 558 -26.87 -12.95 -25.15
N VAL A 559 -25.86 -12.09 -25.00
CA VAL A 559 -25.67 -11.20 -23.85
C VAL A 559 -25.26 -9.83 -24.36
N SER A 560 -25.95 -8.79 -23.88
CA SER A 560 -25.60 -7.40 -24.18
C SER A 560 -25.93 -6.51 -23.00
N ASN A 561 -25.18 -5.43 -22.85
CA ASN A 561 -25.55 -4.35 -21.94
C ASN A 561 -26.92 -3.77 -22.37
N GLU A 562 -27.80 -3.48 -21.42
CA GLU A 562 -29.16 -2.96 -21.67
C GLU A 562 -29.17 -1.73 -22.58
N GLU A 563 -28.14 -0.87 -22.50
CA GLU A 563 -28.01 0.29 -23.38
C GLU A 563 -27.85 -0.08 -24.86
N PHE A 564 -27.22 -1.22 -25.14
CA PHE A 564 -26.88 -1.68 -26.48
C PHE A 564 -27.76 -2.86 -26.96
N ALA A 565 -28.57 -3.44 -26.08
CA ALA A 565 -29.33 -4.64 -26.37
C ALA A 565 -30.46 -4.41 -27.39
N LEU A 566 -30.67 -5.41 -28.26
CA LEU A 566 -31.68 -5.41 -29.33
C LEU A 566 -32.77 -6.45 -29.08
N ALA A 567 -33.99 -6.12 -29.49
CA ALA A 567 -35.16 -6.99 -29.33
C ALA A 567 -35.96 -7.21 -30.61
N LYS A 568 -36.66 -8.33 -30.65
CA LYS A 568 -37.65 -8.70 -31.67
C LYS A 568 -39.04 -8.77 -31.03
N GLN A 569 -40.07 -8.54 -31.83
CA GLN A 569 -41.46 -8.75 -31.48
C GLN A 569 -41.96 -10.14 -31.87
N LYS A 570 -43.05 -10.58 -31.23
CA LYS A 570 -43.62 -11.93 -31.37
C LYS A 570 -44.26 -12.19 -32.74
N HIS A 571 -44.80 -11.15 -33.37
CA HIS A 571 -45.41 -11.22 -34.68
C HIS A 571 -44.81 -10.13 -35.57
N GLN A 572 -44.58 -10.46 -36.84
CA GLN A 572 -44.24 -9.42 -37.81
C GLN A 572 -45.47 -8.55 -38.06
N ILE A 573 -45.32 -7.25 -37.89
CA ILE A 573 -46.39 -6.27 -38.07
C ILE A 573 -46.42 -5.87 -39.54
N SER A 574 -47.61 -5.82 -40.15
CA SER A 574 -47.76 -5.27 -41.50
C SER A 574 -47.38 -3.79 -41.47
N PHE A 575 -46.43 -3.38 -42.31
CA PHE A 575 -46.00 -1.99 -42.33
C PHE A 575 -47.14 -1.06 -42.79
N LYS A 576 -47.55 -0.15 -41.90
CA LYS A 576 -48.43 0.99 -42.18
C LYS A 576 -47.89 2.19 -41.41
N LEU A 577 -47.95 3.39 -42.01
CA LEU A 577 -47.52 4.63 -41.35
C LEU A 577 -48.23 4.86 -40.00
N GLU A 578 -49.51 4.48 -39.93
CA GLU A 578 -50.35 4.54 -38.73
C GLU A 578 -49.88 3.61 -37.60
N ASN A 579 -49.06 2.60 -37.90
CA ASN A 579 -48.56 1.61 -36.94
C ASN A 579 -47.07 1.80 -36.62
N CYS A 580 -46.47 2.93 -37.03
CA CYS A 580 -45.05 3.19 -36.84
C CYS A 580 -44.77 4.51 -36.14
N SER A 581 -43.75 4.48 -35.29
CA SER A 581 -43.11 5.68 -34.76
C SER A 581 -41.94 6.06 -35.68
N CYS A 582 -41.92 7.32 -36.11
CA CYS A 582 -40.91 7.87 -37.01
C CYS A 582 -39.89 8.72 -36.25
N PHE A 583 -38.62 8.51 -36.55
CA PHE A 583 -37.51 9.26 -35.95
C PHE A 583 -36.65 9.89 -37.04
N TYR A 584 -36.51 11.21 -37.01
CA TYR A 584 -35.66 11.94 -37.94
C TYR A 584 -34.22 11.97 -37.47
N ILE A 585 -33.33 11.59 -38.38
CA ILE A 585 -31.89 11.62 -38.21
C ILE A 585 -31.40 12.89 -38.91
N LYS A 586 -30.88 13.83 -38.12
CA LYS A 586 -30.43 15.13 -38.59
C LYS A 586 -28.93 15.28 -38.42
N ASN A 587 -28.27 16.00 -39.31
CA ASN A 587 -26.86 16.32 -39.14
C ASN A 587 -26.63 17.52 -38.19
N ALA A 588 -25.37 17.92 -38.02
CA ALA A 588 -24.97 19.06 -37.19
C ALA A 588 -25.62 20.39 -37.62
N SER A 589 -25.97 20.54 -38.90
CA SER A 589 -26.69 21.70 -39.44
C SER A 589 -28.21 21.59 -39.31
N ASN A 590 -28.71 20.62 -38.54
CA ASN A 590 -30.13 20.34 -38.30
C ASN A 590 -30.90 19.91 -39.58
N ILE A 591 -30.20 19.48 -40.63
CA ILE A 591 -30.81 19.00 -41.87
C ILE A 591 -31.10 17.50 -41.76
N ILE A 592 -32.28 17.08 -42.20
CA ILE A 592 -32.69 15.67 -42.19
C ILE A 592 -31.91 14.90 -43.26
N ILE A 593 -31.15 13.89 -42.82
CA ILE A 593 -30.35 12.99 -43.66
C ILE A 593 -30.86 11.55 -43.63
N GLY A 594 -31.72 11.21 -42.67
CA GLY A 594 -32.35 9.89 -42.60
C GLY A 594 -33.63 9.85 -41.79
N VAL A 595 -34.41 8.78 -41.95
CA VAL A 595 -35.63 8.51 -41.17
C VAL A 595 -35.63 7.05 -40.74
N ALA A 596 -35.80 6.81 -39.44
CA ALA A 596 -35.93 5.48 -38.86
C ALA A 596 -37.39 5.18 -38.47
N TYR A 597 -37.85 3.96 -38.74
CA TYR A 597 -39.22 3.51 -38.49
C TYR A 597 -39.22 2.29 -37.56
N ILE A 598 -39.94 2.38 -36.44
CA ILE A 598 -40.14 1.27 -35.49
C ILE A 598 -41.64 1.07 -35.19
N PRO A 599 -42.08 -0.10 -34.69
CA PRO A 599 -43.46 -0.32 -34.26
C PRO A 599 -43.91 0.67 -33.17
N ILE A 600 -45.20 1.01 -33.15
CA ILE A 600 -45.84 1.73 -32.04
C ILE A 600 -45.61 0.96 -30.73
N ASP A 601 -45.35 1.70 -29.65
CA ASP A 601 -45.00 1.21 -28.30
C ASP A 601 -43.60 0.60 -28.13
N CYS A 602 -42.71 0.76 -29.12
CA CYS A 602 -41.29 0.40 -28.98
C CYS A 602 -40.39 1.60 -28.74
N GLU A 603 -39.28 1.35 -28.03
CA GLU A 603 -38.21 2.32 -27.85
C GLU A 603 -37.11 2.09 -28.88
N ILE A 604 -36.62 3.18 -29.48
CA ILE A 604 -35.53 3.12 -30.46
C ILE A 604 -34.18 2.98 -29.76
N ASN A 605 -33.33 2.09 -30.27
CA ASN A 605 -31.93 2.02 -29.86
C ASN A 605 -31.10 3.03 -30.68
N VAL A 606 -30.98 4.26 -30.13
CA VAL A 606 -30.22 5.37 -30.72
C VAL A 606 -28.76 4.98 -30.98
N LEU A 607 -28.14 4.19 -30.10
CA LEU A 607 -26.74 3.78 -30.24
C LEU A 607 -26.54 2.90 -31.47
N PHE A 608 -27.49 2.01 -31.75
CA PHE A 608 -27.43 1.16 -32.94
C PHE A 608 -27.66 1.94 -34.24
N ILE A 609 -28.54 2.95 -34.22
CA ILE A 609 -28.72 3.85 -35.38
C ILE A 609 -27.44 4.66 -35.63
N ASN A 610 -26.83 5.18 -34.58
CA ASN A 610 -25.54 5.87 -34.70
C ASN A 610 -24.48 4.97 -35.34
N ARG A 611 -24.47 3.67 -35.03
CA ARG A 611 -23.58 2.69 -35.65
C ARG A 611 -23.88 2.47 -37.14
N ILE A 612 -25.15 2.35 -37.51
CA ILE A 612 -25.57 2.22 -38.92
C ILE A 612 -25.16 3.48 -39.69
N MET A 613 -25.49 4.67 -39.16
CA MET A 613 -25.23 5.94 -39.84
C MET A 613 -23.75 6.27 -39.96
N LYS A 614 -22.90 5.85 -39.00
CA LYS A 614 -21.44 5.99 -39.11
C LYS A 614 -20.82 5.26 -40.31
N ASN A 615 -21.48 4.22 -40.84
CA ASN A 615 -21.03 3.57 -42.07
C ASN A 615 -21.35 4.38 -43.33
N ILE A 616 -22.22 5.38 -43.21
CA ILE A 616 -22.81 6.08 -44.35
C ILE A 616 -22.34 7.54 -44.36
N THR A 617 -22.26 8.17 -43.19
CA THR A 617 -21.81 9.56 -43.02
C THR A 617 -20.81 9.69 -41.87
N SER A 618 -19.86 10.61 -42.05
CA SER A 618 -18.88 11.01 -41.03
C SER A 618 -19.36 12.17 -40.16
N GLU A 619 -20.55 12.72 -40.43
CA GLU A 619 -21.14 13.83 -39.68
C GLU A 619 -21.69 13.37 -38.32
N THR A 620 -21.71 14.29 -37.36
CA THR A 620 -22.43 14.06 -36.10
C THR A 620 -23.93 14.16 -36.35
N ILE A 621 -24.67 13.21 -35.78
CA ILE A 621 -26.10 13.10 -36.00
C ILE A 621 -26.89 13.28 -34.70
N THR A 622 -28.08 13.83 -34.83
CA THR A 622 -29.08 13.95 -33.77
C THR A 622 -30.34 13.21 -34.20
N ILE A 623 -30.98 12.52 -33.25
CA ILE A 623 -32.19 11.73 -33.51
C ILE A 623 -33.33 12.40 -32.74
N THR A 624 -34.38 12.78 -33.47
CA THR A 624 -35.55 13.47 -32.92
C THR A 624 -36.81 12.68 -33.23
N PHE A 625 -37.63 12.45 -32.20
CA PHE A 625 -38.96 11.86 -32.33
C PHE A 625 -39.95 12.89 -32.91
N LYS A 626 -40.83 12.47 -33.82
CA LYS A 626 -41.91 13.34 -34.34
C LYS A 626 -43.21 12.55 -34.43
N ASP A 627 -44.26 13.07 -33.79
CA ASP A 627 -45.52 12.36 -33.55
C ASP A 627 -46.50 12.30 -34.73
N ASN A 628 -46.28 13.00 -35.84
CA ASN A 628 -47.29 13.09 -36.90
C ASN A 628 -46.74 13.03 -38.33
N THR A 629 -47.55 12.42 -39.17
CA THR A 629 -47.39 12.03 -40.58
C THR A 629 -47.34 13.18 -41.59
N GLU A 630 -47.18 14.43 -41.16
CA GLU A 630 -47.04 15.57 -42.07
C GLU A 630 -45.55 15.83 -42.37
N TYR A 631 -45.14 15.36 -43.55
CA TYR A 631 -43.85 15.63 -44.16
C TYR A 631 -43.80 17.12 -44.55
N GLU A 632 -43.18 17.97 -43.73
CA GLU A 632 -42.92 19.36 -44.09
C GLU A 632 -41.93 19.41 -45.26
N THR A 633 -42.45 19.65 -46.46
CA THR A 633 -41.75 19.59 -47.76
C THR A 633 -40.61 20.60 -47.94
N ASN A 634 -40.34 21.46 -46.97
CA ASN A 634 -39.43 22.61 -47.11
C ASN A 634 -38.04 22.43 -46.48
N ASP A 635 -37.80 21.37 -45.68
CA ASP A 635 -36.52 21.16 -44.95
C ASP A 635 -35.67 19.98 -45.48
N TYR A 636 -35.97 19.50 -46.70
CA TYR A 636 -35.29 18.34 -47.27
C TYR A 636 -34.05 18.72 -48.09
N HIS A 637 -32.91 18.05 -47.80
CA HIS A 637 -31.86 17.91 -48.79
C HIS A 637 -32.43 17.10 -49.96
N LYS A 638 -32.67 17.76 -51.09
CA LYS A 638 -33.16 17.16 -52.34
C LYS A 638 -32.48 15.79 -52.57
N SER A 639 -33.31 14.75 -52.71
CA SER A 639 -33.01 13.42 -53.30
C SER A 639 -32.12 12.40 -52.57
N GLU A 640 -31.65 12.61 -51.32
CA GLU A 640 -30.65 11.69 -50.70
C GLU A 640 -30.94 11.17 -49.28
N ILE A 641 -32.19 11.04 -48.86
CA ILE A 641 -32.53 10.59 -47.49
C ILE A 641 -32.41 9.06 -47.36
N ILE A 642 -31.76 8.59 -46.29
CA ILE A 642 -31.63 7.17 -45.96
C ILE A 642 -32.82 6.74 -45.10
N HIS A 643 -33.48 5.65 -45.47
CA HIS A 643 -34.58 5.09 -44.69
C HIS A 643 -34.10 3.85 -43.93
N ILE A 644 -34.33 3.81 -42.61
CA ILE A 644 -34.01 2.65 -41.77
C ILE A 644 -35.31 2.03 -41.27
N LEU A 645 -35.61 0.80 -41.69
CA LEU A 645 -36.82 0.08 -41.32
C LEU A 645 -36.48 -1.05 -40.35
N ASP A 646 -37.21 -1.12 -39.24
CA ASP A 646 -37.04 -2.20 -38.29
C ASP A 646 -37.45 -3.58 -38.86
N THR A 647 -36.69 -4.64 -38.52
CA THR A 647 -36.92 -6.00 -39.02
C THR A 647 -38.20 -6.67 -38.49
N ASN A 648 -38.89 -6.06 -37.52
CA ASN A 648 -40.19 -6.52 -37.06
C ASN A 648 -41.34 -6.18 -38.02
N PHE A 649 -41.09 -5.34 -39.03
CA PHE A 649 -42.06 -5.10 -40.09
C PHE A 649 -41.97 -6.15 -41.20
N ASN A 650 -43.12 -6.59 -41.71
CA ASN A 650 -43.18 -7.46 -42.88
C ASN A 650 -43.11 -6.63 -44.18
N LEU A 651 -42.05 -6.84 -44.96
CA LEU A 651 -41.80 -6.20 -46.26
C LEU A 651 -42.79 -6.65 -47.36
N ASP A 652 -43.35 -7.86 -47.28
CA ASP A 652 -44.28 -8.37 -48.29
C ASP A 652 -45.65 -7.66 -48.24
N SER A 653 -45.96 -7.06 -47.09
CA SER A 653 -47.16 -6.24 -46.86
C SER A 653 -46.91 -4.74 -47.04
N PHE A 654 -45.73 -4.36 -47.53
CA PHE A 654 -45.32 -2.97 -47.70
C PHE A 654 -46.09 -2.35 -48.87
N ILE A 655 -47.28 -1.82 -48.60
CA ILE A 655 -47.90 -0.86 -49.52
C ILE A 655 -47.02 0.37 -49.42
N TYR A 656 -46.08 0.51 -50.34
CA TYR A 656 -45.40 1.78 -50.58
C TYR A 656 -46.48 2.86 -50.66
N PRO A 657 -46.54 3.83 -49.73
CA PRO A 657 -47.15 5.10 -50.07
C PRO A 657 -46.46 5.53 -51.37
N ASN A 658 -47.20 6.04 -52.36
CA ASN A 658 -46.65 6.38 -53.69
C ASN A 658 -45.36 7.24 -53.62
N TYR A 659 -45.10 7.90 -52.48
CA TYR A 659 -43.88 8.66 -52.21
C TYR A 659 -42.61 7.80 -51.94
N LEU A 660 -42.67 6.64 -51.26
CA LEU A 660 -41.48 5.83 -50.94
C LEU A 660 -40.95 5.03 -52.14
N LYS A 661 -41.78 4.78 -53.17
CA LYS A 661 -41.39 4.07 -54.41
C LYS A 661 -40.25 4.77 -55.15
N LYS A 662 -40.11 6.09 -54.97
CA LYS A 662 -39.01 6.90 -55.52
C LYS A 662 -37.64 6.67 -54.84
N PHE A 663 -37.61 5.98 -53.69
CA PHE A 663 -36.41 5.88 -52.84
C PHE A 663 -35.91 4.43 -52.61
N GLN A 664 -36.35 3.46 -53.44
CA GLN A 664 -36.03 2.04 -53.31
C GLN A 664 -34.53 1.71 -53.17
N ASN A 665 -33.64 2.55 -53.73
CA ASN A 665 -32.20 2.31 -53.70
C ASN A 665 -31.49 2.73 -52.38
N LYS A 666 -32.22 3.22 -51.35
CA LYS A 666 -31.64 3.71 -50.08
C LYS A 666 -32.42 3.26 -48.82
N LEU A 667 -33.02 2.07 -48.85
CA LEU A 667 -33.69 1.44 -47.69
C LEU A 667 -32.75 0.44 -46.99
N ILE A 668 -32.58 0.58 -45.68
CA ILE A 668 -31.81 -0.32 -44.82
C ILE A 668 -32.76 -0.99 -43.85
N THR A 669 -32.83 -2.32 -43.87
CA THR A 669 -33.57 -3.09 -42.86
C THR A 669 -32.63 -3.59 -41.78
N ALA A 670 -32.89 -3.19 -40.53
CA ALA A 670 -32.05 -3.56 -39.38
C ALA A 670 -32.88 -3.64 -38.10
N CYS A 671 -32.49 -4.51 -37.17
CA CYS A 671 -33.10 -4.54 -35.83
C CYS A 671 -32.63 -3.30 -35.05
N ILE A 672 -33.53 -2.37 -34.74
CA ILE A 672 -33.22 -1.07 -34.12
C ILE A 672 -34.06 -0.79 -32.87
N ILE A 673 -34.85 -1.76 -32.40
CA ILE A 673 -35.60 -1.68 -31.15
C ILE A 673 -34.71 -2.00 -29.96
N LYS A 674 -34.78 -1.16 -28.92
CA LYS A 674 -34.11 -1.37 -27.64
C LYS A 674 -34.73 -2.55 -26.89
N ALA A 675 -33.90 -3.46 -26.40
CA ALA A 675 -34.37 -4.59 -25.60
C ALA A 675 -34.73 -4.20 -24.18
N LYS A 676 -35.73 -4.89 -23.63
CA LYS A 676 -36.11 -4.88 -22.22
C LYS A 676 -36.33 -6.32 -21.76
N GLU A 677 -36.47 -6.51 -20.45
CA GLU A 677 -36.85 -7.81 -19.89
C GLU A 677 -38.15 -8.33 -20.53
N ASN A 678 -38.24 -9.64 -20.74
CA ASN A 678 -39.36 -10.35 -21.39
C ASN A 678 -39.59 -10.02 -22.88
N HIS A 679 -38.83 -9.10 -23.49
CA HIS A 679 -38.80 -8.99 -24.95
C HIS A 679 -38.21 -10.26 -25.57
N LEU A 680 -38.45 -10.50 -26.87
CA LEU A 680 -37.87 -11.65 -27.55
C LEU A 680 -36.47 -11.34 -28.07
N CYS A 681 -35.59 -12.32 -27.97
CA CYS A 681 -34.24 -12.26 -28.48
C CYS A 681 -34.25 -12.06 -30.00
N TYR A 682 -33.51 -11.07 -30.49
CA TYR A 682 -33.43 -10.83 -31.94
C TYR A 682 -32.75 -11.96 -32.73
N LYS A 683 -31.94 -12.80 -32.06
CA LYS A 683 -31.24 -13.94 -32.68
C LYS A 683 -32.13 -15.19 -32.78
N CYS A 684 -32.83 -15.58 -31.72
CA CYS A 684 -33.56 -16.86 -31.65
C CYS A 684 -35.04 -16.76 -31.27
N SER A 685 -35.57 -15.54 -31.06
CA SER A 685 -36.96 -15.26 -30.69
C SER A 685 -37.42 -15.86 -29.35
N GLN A 686 -36.50 -16.26 -28.46
CA GLN A 686 -36.81 -16.71 -27.09
C GLN A 686 -36.81 -15.54 -26.09
N PRO A 687 -37.51 -15.63 -24.94
CA PRO A 687 -37.59 -14.54 -23.96
C PRO A 687 -36.23 -14.12 -23.37
N LEU A 688 -36.02 -12.81 -23.24
CA LEU A 688 -34.85 -12.19 -22.64
C LEU A 688 -35.03 -11.98 -21.13
N LYS A 689 -33.95 -12.16 -20.36
CA LYS A 689 -33.89 -11.89 -18.92
C LYS A 689 -32.97 -10.70 -18.61
N SER A 690 -33.33 -9.92 -17.61
CA SER A 690 -32.49 -8.84 -17.08
C SER A 690 -31.72 -9.31 -15.84
N LYS A 691 -30.44 -8.95 -15.72
CA LYS A 691 -29.63 -9.19 -14.52
C LYS A 691 -28.72 -8.01 -14.22
N LYS A 692 -28.55 -7.70 -12.93
CA LYS A 692 -27.56 -6.74 -12.46
C LYS A 692 -26.14 -7.32 -12.42
N SER A 693 -25.14 -6.50 -12.71
CA SER A 693 -23.74 -6.91 -12.76
C SER A 693 -22.75 -5.80 -12.44
N ILE A 694 -21.50 -6.20 -12.21
CA ILE A 694 -20.35 -5.31 -12.07
C ILE A 694 -19.43 -5.54 -13.27
N GLU A 695 -19.19 -4.49 -14.06
CA GLU A 695 -18.20 -4.48 -15.14
C GLU A 695 -16.78 -4.51 -14.57
N LEU A 696 -15.99 -5.54 -14.88
CA LEU A 696 -14.61 -5.71 -14.42
C LEU A 696 -13.56 -5.34 -15.48
N ALA A 697 -13.92 -5.46 -16.76
CA ALA A 697 -13.06 -5.14 -17.88
C ALA A 697 -13.85 -4.77 -19.14
N HIS A 698 -13.20 -4.05 -20.03
CA HIS A 698 -13.77 -3.59 -21.30
C HIS A 698 -12.75 -3.73 -22.42
N THR A 699 -13.15 -4.30 -23.54
CA THR A 699 -12.30 -4.49 -24.72
C THR A 699 -12.90 -3.79 -25.93
N PHE A 700 -12.03 -3.18 -26.75
CA PHE A 700 -12.40 -2.42 -27.94
C PHE A 700 -11.49 -2.76 -29.11
N TYR A 701 -12.08 -2.96 -30.28
CA TYR A 701 -11.38 -2.84 -31.56
C TYR A 701 -11.53 -1.41 -32.08
N LEU A 702 -10.46 -0.64 -32.02
CA LEU A 702 -10.42 0.80 -32.31
C LEU A 702 -10.31 1.11 -33.81
N GLY A 703 -9.91 0.12 -34.61
CA GLY A 703 -9.56 0.34 -36.01
C GLY A 703 -8.38 1.30 -36.15
N THR A 704 -8.44 2.19 -37.14
CA THR A 704 -7.41 3.19 -37.39
C THR A 704 -7.74 4.57 -36.80
N LYS A 705 -8.68 4.65 -35.83
CA LYS A 705 -9.18 5.93 -35.27
C LYS A 705 -8.06 6.82 -34.73
N TYR A 706 -7.14 6.25 -33.95
CA TYR A 706 -6.04 7.01 -33.33
C TYR A 706 -4.82 7.09 -34.26
N SER A 707 -4.47 5.97 -34.88
CA SER A 707 -3.30 5.86 -35.77
C SER A 707 -3.38 6.80 -36.97
N SER A 708 -4.55 6.98 -37.57
CA SER A 708 -4.74 7.91 -38.69
C SER A 708 -4.55 9.37 -38.28
N VAL A 709 -4.99 9.74 -37.07
CA VAL A 709 -4.93 11.13 -36.57
C VAL A 709 -3.54 11.48 -36.04
N LEU A 710 -2.86 10.52 -35.42
CA LEU A 710 -1.56 10.70 -34.78
C LEU A 710 -0.39 10.20 -35.65
N SER A 711 -0.66 9.81 -36.90
CA SER A 711 0.34 9.34 -37.87
C SER A 711 1.13 8.12 -37.39
N ALA A 712 0.49 7.21 -36.64
CA ALA A 712 1.09 5.92 -36.31
C ALA A 712 0.92 4.96 -37.49
N THR A 713 2.00 4.78 -38.24
CA THR A 713 1.97 4.05 -39.52
C THR A 713 3.09 3.02 -39.60
N TYR A 714 2.94 2.04 -40.49
CA TYR A 714 3.97 1.03 -40.76
C TYR A 714 4.24 0.89 -42.27
N ALA A 715 5.47 0.50 -42.62
CA ALA A 715 5.83 0.11 -43.98
C ALA A 715 5.20 -1.25 -44.32
N SER A 716 4.29 -1.25 -45.29
CA SER A 716 3.54 -2.44 -45.72
C SER A 716 4.39 -3.43 -46.52
N GLU A 717 3.90 -4.66 -46.66
CA GLU A 717 4.58 -5.68 -47.46
C GLU A 717 4.46 -5.37 -48.96
N GLY A 718 5.61 -5.29 -49.65
CA GLY A 718 5.70 -4.91 -51.07
C GLY A 718 5.68 -3.40 -51.32
N ASN A 719 5.38 -2.98 -52.56
CA ASN A 719 5.36 -1.55 -52.97
C ASN A 719 4.07 -0.79 -52.57
N LYS A 720 3.38 -1.22 -51.52
CA LYS A 720 2.10 -0.61 -51.07
C LYS A 720 2.28 0.63 -50.17
N GLY A 721 3.52 1.04 -49.92
CA GLY A 721 3.82 2.26 -49.17
C GLY A 721 3.56 2.12 -47.67
N VAL A 722 3.17 3.22 -47.04
CA VAL A 722 2.99 3.34 -45.59
C VAL A 722 1.50 3.36 -45.25
N LEU A 723 1.06 2.50 -44.35
CA LEU A 723 -0.35 2.33 -43.97
C LEU A 723 -0.57 2.65 -42.48
N PRO A 724 -1.74 3.18 -42.10
CA PRO A 724 -2.09 3.36 -40.69
C PRO A 724 -2.23 2.01 -39.98
N ILE A 725 -1.78 1.96 -38.74
CA ILE A 725 -1.80 0.73 -37.93
C ILE A 725 -3.21 0.47 -37.39
N GLU A 726 -3.66 -0.79 -37.43
CA GLU A 726 -4.93 -1.22 -36.82
C GLU A 726 -4.74 -1.39 -35.32
N MET A 727 -5.68 -0.89 -34.51
CA MET A 727 -5.51 -0.84 -33.06
C MET A 727 -6.63 -1.55 -32.28
N GLY A 728 -6.26 -2.15 -31.15
CA GLY A 728 -7.18 -2.57 -30.09
C GLY A 728 -6.77 -1.98 -28.74
N CYS A 729 -7.74 -1.77 -27.84
CA CYS A 729 -7.45 -1.48 -26.44
C CYS A 729 -8.30 -2.33 -25.50
N TYR A 730 -7.71 -2.72 -24.38
CA TYR A 730 -8.26 -3.71 -23.46
C TYR A 730 -7.93 -3.29 -22.04
N GLY A 731 -8.94 -3.02 -21.23
CA GLY A 731 -8.79 -2.49 -19.87
C GLY A 731 -9.35 -3.45 -18.83
N ILE A 732 -8.58 -3.75 -17.79
CA ILE A 732 -9.00 -4.47 -16.58
C ILE A 732 -8.92 -3.54 -15.38
N GLY A 733 -10.03 -3.34 -14.66
CA GLY A 733 -10.06 -2.56 -13.42
C GLY A 733 -9.48 -3.35 -12.24
N VAL A 734 -8.16 -3.30 -12.03
CA VAL A 734 -7.46 -4.03 -10.94
C VAL A 734 -8.05 -3.72 -9.56
N SER A 735 -8.20 -2.43 -9.25
CA SER A 735 -8.78 -1.99 -7.98
C SER A 735 -10.27 -2.35 -7.85
N ARG A 736 -11.00 -2.38 -8.97
CA ARG A 736 -12.40 -2.83 -9.04
C ARG A 736 -12.52 -4.33 -8.81
N ILE A 737 -11.60 -5.15 -9.35
CA ILE A 737 -11.53 -6.59 -9.08
C ILE A 737 -11.39 -6.83 -7.58
N LEU A 738 -10.44 -6.16 -6.90
CA LEU A 738 -10.25 -6.29 -5.45
C LEU A 738 -11.56 -6.05 -4.69
N SER A 739 -12.25 -4.96 -4.99
CA SER A 739 -13.52 -4.66 -4.32
C SER A 739 -14.66 -5.60 -4.72
N SER A 740 -14.67 -6.10 -5.95
CA SER A 740 -15.67 -7.07 -6.41
C SER A 740 -15.50 -8.42 -5.73
N LEU A 741 -14.25 -8.85 -5.51
CA LEU A 741 -13.94 -10.06 -4.75
C LEU A 741 -14.37 -9.95 -3.29
N ALA A 742 -14.14 -8.79 -2.66
CA ALA A 742 -14.60 -8.52 -1.31
C ALA A 742 -16.13 -8.46 -1.21
N GLU A 743 -16.80 -8.02 -2.28
CA GLU A 743 -18.25 -7.92 -2.34
C GLU A 743 -18.91 -9.29 -2.56
N VAL A 744 -18.34 -10.10 -3.46
CA VAL A 744 -18.87 -11.43 -3.81
C VAL A 744 -18.47 -12.49 -2.78
N ASN A 745 -17.30 -12.39 -2.17
CA ASN A 745 -16.78 -13.39 -1.23
C ASN A 745 -16.68 -12.82 0.20
N LYS A 746 -17.80 -12.88 0.91
CA LYS A 746 -17.95 -12.46 2.32
C LYS A 746 -19.04 -13.24 3.01
N ASP A 747 -19.02 -13.20 4.34
CA ASP A 747 -20.08 -13.71 5.20
C ASP A 747 -20.29 -12.79 6.43
N ASP A 748 -21.06 -13.25 7.41
CA ASP A 748 -21.36 -12.49 8.62
C ASP A 748 -20.14 -12.22 9.52
N LYS A 749 -19.06 -12.98 9.34
CA LYS A 749 -17.82 -12.82 10.11
C LYS A 749 -16.83 -11.88 9.45
N GLY A 750 -16.79 -11.83 8.12
CA GLY A 750 -15.86 -10.99 7.39
C GLY A 750 -15.63 -11.38 5.93
N LEU A 751 -14.43 -11.09 5.45
CA LEU A 751 -14.00 -11.39 4.08
C LEU A 751 -13.66 -12.88 3.92
N VAL A 752 -13.82 -13.41 2.70
CA VAL A 752 -13.48 -14.81 2.36
C VAL A 752 -12.68 -14.81 1.06
N TRP A 753 -11.36 -14.66 1.12
CA TRP A 753 -10.55 -14.55 -0.09
C TRP A 753 -10.36 -15.90 -0.81
N PRO A 754 -10.38 -15.93 -2.16
CA PRO A 754 -9.74 -17.00 -2.90
C PRO A 754 -8.26 -17.12 -2.52
N ILE A 755 -7.78 -18.36 -2.36
CA ILE A 755 -6.44 -18.63 -1.84
C ILE A 755 -5.31 -17.99 -2.67
N THR A 756 -5.52 -17.86 -3.98
CA THR A 756 -4.55 -17.30 -4.94
C THR A 756 -4.25 -15.82 -4.72
N ILE A 757 -5.18 -15.08 -4.11
CA ILE A 757 -5.09 -13.62 -3.95
C ILE A 757 -5.15 -13.15 -2.50
N ALA A 758 -5.47 -14.02 -1.54
CA ALA A 758 -5.52 -13.69 -0.13
C ALA A 758 -4.21 -12.99 0.33
N PRO A 759 -4.24 -12.00 1.25
CA PRO A 759 -3.03 -11.29 1.69
C PRO A 759 -1.91 -12.25 2.15
N TRP A 760 -2.29 -13.25 2.95
CA TRP A 760 -1.53 -14.46 3.26
C TRP A 760 -2.48 -15.66 3.19
N LYS A 761 -1.97 -16.83 2.81
CA LYS A 761 -2.74 -18.08 2.74
C LYS A 761 -3.10 -18.60 4.14
N ALA A 762 -2.20 -18.39 5.12
CA ALA A 762 -2.40 -18.85 6.49
C ALA A 762 -1.94 -17.82 7.54
N VAL A 763 -2.60 -17.84 8.70
CA VAL A 763 -2.16 -17.13 9.92
C VAL A 763 -1.98 -18.12 11.06
N ILE A 764 -0.90 -17.98 11.84
CA ILE A 764 -0.65 -18.76 13.05
C ILE A 764 -1.04 -17.93 14.28
N ILE A 765 -1.85 -18.52 15.13
CA ILE A 765 -2.31 -17.94 16.39
C ILE A 765 -2.10 -18.97 17.50
N SER A 766 -1.75 -18.53 18.70
CA SER A 766 -1.65 -19.40 19.87
C SER A 766 -2.53 -18.90 21.01
N SER A 767 -2.95 -19.83 21.86
CA SER A 767 -3.47 -19.48 23.18
C SER A 767 -2.39 -18.80 24.03
N SER A 768 -2.80 -17.94 24.97
CA SER A 768 -1.89 -17.10 25.75
C SER A 768 -0.74 -17.87 26.42
N ASP A 769 -1.02 -19.06 26.92
CA ASP A 769 -0.05 -19.92 27.64
C ASP A 769 1.00 -20.55 26.69
N LEU A 770 0.68 -20.63 25.39
CA LEU A 770 1.50 -21.27 24.35
C LEU A 770 2.16 -20.27 23.39
N ASN A 771 2.18 -18.98 23.73
CA ASN A 771 2.82 -17.95 22.90
C ASN A 771 4.30 -18.21 22.62
N HIS A 772 5.01 -18.90 23.52
CA HIS A 772 6.42 -19.25 23.34
C HIS A 772 6.66 -20.20 22.15
N LEU A 773 5.65 -20.97 21.74
CA LEU A 773 5.71 -21.92 20.62
C LEU A 773 5.40 -21.30 19.24
N LEU A 774 4.92 -20.05 19.18
CA LEU A 774 4.50 -19.43 17.91
C LEU A 774 5.61 -19.45 16.85
N TYR A 775 6.81 -19.03 17.24
CA TYR A 775 7.96 -18.93 16.35
C TYR A 775 8.49 -20.31 15.96
N GLU A 776 8.53 -21.24 16.92
CA GLU A 776 8.98 -22.61 16.68
C GLU A 776 8.06 -23.33 15.68
N VAL A 777 6.74 -23.28 15.90
CA VAL A 777 5.77 -23.88 14.98
C VAL A 777 5.84 -23.23 13.60
N TYR A 778 5.98 -21.90 13.51
CA TYR A 778 6.18 -21.21 12.24
C TYR A 778 7.40 -21.78 11.51
N ASP A 779 8.55 -21.85 12.18
CA ASP A 779 9.80 -22.34 11.58
C ASP A 779 9.68 -23.80 11.12
N MET A 780 8.90 -24.62 11.83
CA MET A 780 8.64 -26.01 11.45
C MET A 780 7.75 -26.16 10.21
N ILE A 781 6.76 -25.27 10.03
CA ILE A 781 5.76 -25.44 8.96
C ILE A 781 6.01 -24.55 7.74
N VAL A 782 6.76 -23.47 7.86
CA VAL A 782 6.96 -22.49 6.77
C VAL A 782 7.49 -23.15 5.49
N TYR A 783 8.26 -24.24 5.60
CA TYR A 783 8.80 -24.97 4.45
C TYR A 783 7.73 -25.63 3.57
N TYR A 784 6.54 -25.90 4.11
CA TYR A 784 5.42 -26.49 3.36
C TYR A 784 4.60 -25.46 2.58
N PHE A 785 4.93 -24.18 2.72
CA PHE A 785 4.23 -23.07 2.08
C PHE A 785 5.13 -22.39 1.05
N GLU A 786 4.52 -21.82 0.00
CA GLU A 786 5.22 -20.87 -0.87
C GLU A 786 5.72 -19.65 -0.08
N GLU A 787 6.76 -19.00 -0.59
CA GLU A 787 7.35 -17.81 0.03
C GLU A 787 6.27 -16.75 0.37
N ASP A 788 6.38 -16.16 1.56
CA ASP A 788 5.50 -15.08 2.03
C ASP A 788 3.99 -15.42 2.00
N SER A 789 3.66 -16.71 2.18
CA SER A 789 2.27 -17.21 2.23
C SER A 789 1.71 -17.37 3.65
N ILE A 790 2.55 -17.35 4.68
CA ILE A 790 2.14 -17.55 6.07
C ILE A 790 2.60 -16.39 6.95
N ILE A 791 1.81 -16.05 7.97
CA ILE A 791 2.11 -14.97 8.91
C ILE A 791 1.78 -15.36 10.36
N ILE A 792 2.50 -14.79 11.32
CA ILE A 792 2.27 -15.01 12.76
C ILE A 792 1.47 -13.84 13.34
N ASP A 793 0.43 -14.13 14.12
CA ASP A 793 -0.19 -13.14 15.00
C ASP A 793 0.50 -13.07 16.37
N ASP A 794 1.61 -12.33 16.43
CA ASP A 794 2.46 -12.14 17.60
C ASP A 794 2.07 -10.90 18.45
N ARG A 795 0.95 -10.25 18.15
CA ARG A 795 0.52 -9.01 18.83
C ARG A 795 0.27 -9.26 20.31
N LYS A 796 1.16 -8.75 21.17
CA LYS A 796 1.13 -8.95 22.64
C LYS A 796 0.00 -8.21 23.35
N ASN A 797 -0.47 -7.11 22.77
CA ASN A 797 -1.55 -6.29 23.32
C ASN A 797 -2.96 -6.83 23.01
N ARG A 798 -3.08 -7.99 22.35
CA ARG A 798 -4.35 -8.58 21.92
C ARG A 798 -4.51 -10.00 22.46
N GLY A 799 -5.67 -10.29 23.03
CA GLY A 799 -6.00 -11.64 23.51
C GLY A 799 -6.42 -12.59 22.38
N PHE A 800 -6.36 -13.90 22.63
CA PHE A 800 -6.69 -14.96 21.66
C PHE A 800 -8.02 -14.76 20.93
N VAL A 801 -9.11 -14.47 21.67
CA VAL A 801 -10.45 -14.25 21.09
C VAL A 801 -10.47 -13.06 20.13
N TRP A 802 -9.72 -12.00 20.45
CA TRP A 802 -9.60 -10.84 19.58
C TRP A 802 -8.86 -11.19 18.29
N LYS A 803 -7.74 -11.93 18.39
CA LYS A 803 -6.94 -12.40 17.24
C LYS A 803 -7.74 -13.30 16.30
N MET A 804 -8.55 -14.20 16.86
CA MET A 804 -9.47 -15.04 16.09
C MET A 804 -10.50 -14.21 15.31
N LYS A 805 -11.17 -13.25 15.97
CA LYS A 805 -12.13 -12.36 15.30
C LYS A 805 -11.48 -11.48 14.24
N ASP A 806 -10.25 -11.02 14.47
CA ASP A 806 -9.49 -10.25 13.49
C ASP A 806 -9.17 -11.09 12.26
N SER A 807 -8.78 -12.35 12.49
CA SER A 807 -8.43 -13.28 11.42
C SER A 807 -9.64 -13.66 10.55
N ASP A 808 -10.79 -13.88 11.19
CA ASP A 808 -12.08 -14.07 10.52
C ASP A 808 -12.48 -12.83 9.69
N LEU A 809 -12.27 -11.63 10.24
CA LEU A 809 -12.59 -10.35 9.61
C LEU A 809 -11.71 -10.08 8.39
N ILE A 810 -10.39 -10.25 8.52
CA ILE A 810 -9.40 -10.11 7.44
C ILE A 810 -9.63 -11.16 6.36
N GLY A 811 -10.03 -12.37 6.76
CA GLY A 811 -10.39 -13.45 5.85
C GLY A 811 -9.22 -14.33 5.43
N PHE A 812 -8.29 -14.62 6.34
CA PHE A 812 -7.20 -15.58 6.05
C PHE A 812 -7.80 -16.95 5.68
N PRO A 813 -7.44 -17.57 4.54
CA PRO A 813 -8.00 -18.85 4.13
C PRO A 813 -7.84 -19.96 5.16
N TYR A 814 -6.68 -20.01 5.82
CA TYR A 814 -6.38 -20.96 6.90
C TYR A 814 -5.98 -20.24 8.19
N ILE A 815 -6.58 -20.63 9.31
CA ILE A 815 -6.22 -20.17 10.65
C ILE A 815 -5.66 -21.36 11.41
N ILE A 816 -4.35 -21.33 11.67
CA ILE A 816 -3.60 -22.39 12.34
C ILE A 816 -3.49 -22.03 13.82
N ILE A 817 -4.00 -22.89 14.69
CA ILE A 817 -4.17 -22.63 16.11
C ILE A 817 -3.32 -23.59 16.93
N ILE A 818 -2.43 -23.00 17.74
CA ILE A 818 -1.65 -23.70 18.78
C ILE A 818 -2.44 -23.57 20.09
N GLY A 819 -3.30 -24.55 20.35
CA GLY A 819 -4.19 -24.59 21.51
C GLY A 819 -3.90 -25.75 22.47
N LYS A 820 -4.78 -25.97 23.45
CA LYS A 820 -4.65 -27.06 24.45
C LYS A 820 -4.57 -28.46 23.84
N HIS A 821 -5.06 -28.65 22.61
CA HIS A 821 -4.99 -29.95 21.92
C HIS A 821 -3.54 -30.31 21.53
N TRP A 822 -2.73 -29.29 21.22
CA TRP A 822 -1.30 -29.43 20.94
C TRP A 822 -0.55 -30.10 22.10
N GLU A 823 -0.78 -29.64 23.34
CA GLU A 823 -0.12 -30.19 24.53
C GLU A 823 -0.43 -31.68 24.77
N LYS A 824 -1.58 -32.16 24.30
CA LYS A 824 -2.03 -33.54 24.51
C LYS A 824 -1.59 -34.49 23.40
N THR A 825 -1.52 -34.00 22.16
CA THR A 825 -1.46 -34.86 20.96
C THR A 825 -0.35 -34.48 19.98
N GLY A 826 0.22 -33.27 20.10
CA GLY A 826 1.14 -32.71 19.11
C GLY A 826 0.45 -32.30 17.79
N GLU A 827 -0.88 -32.19 17.77
CA GLU A 827 -1.64 -31.79 16.58
C GLU A 827 -2.02 -30.29 16.63
N LEU A 828 -1.98 -29.65 15.46
CA LEU A 828 -2.46 -28.29 15.23
C LEU A 828 -3.94 -28.30 14.84
N GLU A 829 -4.72 -27.35 15.38
CA GLU A 829 -6.07 -27.10 14.88
C GLU A 829 -5.98 -26.15 13.67
N VAL A 830 -6.46 -26.58 12.52
CA VAL A 830 -6.54 -25.75 11.31
C VAL A 830 -8.01 -25.48 11.01
N GLN A 831 -8.39 -24.20 10.99
CA GLN A 831 -9.72 -23.77 10.60
C GLN A 831 -9.71 -23.26 9.16
N ILE A 832 -10.60 -23.80 8.33
CA ILE A 832 -10.75 -23.42 6.92
C ILE A 832 -11.80 -22.31 6.84
N ARG A 833 -11.39 -21.09 6.50
CA ARG A 833 -12.24 -19.89 6.55
C ARG A 833 -13.46 -19.96 5.64
N LYS A 834 -13.34 -20.60 4.48
CA LYS A 834 -14.41 -20.72 3.48
C LYS A 834 -15.56 -21.64 3.93
N THR A 835 -15.24 -22.75 4.60
CA THR A 835 -16.23 -23.77 5.00
C THR A 835 -16.59 -23.70 6.49
N GLY A 836 -15.72 -23.10 7.32
CA GLY A 836 -15.82 -23.14 8.77
C GLY A 836 -15.38 -24.49 9.37
N GLU A 837 -14.90 -25.42 8.54
CA GLU A 837 -14.44 -26.74 8.98
C GLU A 837 -13.18 -26.62 9.85
N LYS A 838 -13.08 -27.50 10.84
CA LYS A 838 -11.95 -27.61 11.74
C LYS A 838 -11.30 -28.97 11.59
N VAL A 839 -10.01 -28.97 11.33
CA VAL A 839 -9.22 -30.19 11.15
C VAL A 839 -8.08 -30.19 12.16
N PHE A 840 -7.86 -31.32 12.82
CA PHE A 840 -6.69 -31.52 13.67
C PHE A 840 -5.64 -32.29 12.87
N ILE A 841 -4.43 -31.75 12.80
CA ILE A 841 -3.40 -32.30 11.93
C ILE A 841 -2.02 -32.25 12.58
N LYS A 842 -1.25 -33.33 12.39
CA LYS A 842 0.18 -33.35 12.74
C LYS A 842 0.97 -32.45 11.80
N LEU A 843 2.08 -31.90 12.31
CA LEU A 843 2.99 -31.02 11.55
C LEU A 843 3.38 -31.60 10.17
N GLU A 844 3.70 -32.88 10.12
CA GLU A 844 4.12 -33.60 8.89
C GLU A 844 3.08 -33.61 7.77
N ASN A 845 1.80 -33.48 8.13
CA ASN A 845 0.68 -33.57 7.18
C ASN A 845 0.14 -32.19 6.77
N ILE A 846 0.67 -31.09 7.32
CA ILE A 846 0.12 -29.75 7.11
C ILE A 846 0.10 -29.33 5.62
N LYS A 847 1.06 -29.82 4.82
CA LYS A 847 1.11 -29.61 3.37
C LYS A 847 -0.16 -30.07 2.64
N ASN A 848 -0.83 -31.11 3.14
CA ASN A 848 -2.00 -31.70 2.49
C ASN A 848 -3.25 -30.80 2.57
N ILE A 849 -3.23 -29.78 3.45
CA ILE A 849 -4.32 -28.79 3.55
C ILE A 849 -4.06 -27.58 2.64
N VAL A 850 -2.79 -27.30 2.35
CA VAL A 850 -2.34 -26.05 1.72
C VAL A 850 -2.19 -26.21 0.20
N GLN A 851 -1.85 -27.41 -0.26
CA GLN A 851 -1.86 -27.83 -1.66
C GLN A 851 -3.29 -28.14 -2.11
#